data_AF-A0A6G0J0J4-F1
#
_entry.id   AF-A0A6G0J0J4-F1
#
_cell.length_a   1.000
_cell.length_b   1.000
_cell.length_c   1.000
_cell.angle_alpha   90.00
_cell.angle_beta   90.00
_cell.angle_gamma   90.00
#
_symmetry.space_group_name_H-M   'P 1'
#
loop_
_entity.id
_entity.type
_entity.pdbx_description
1 polymer ?
#
loop_
_entity_poly.entity_id
_entity_poly.type
_entity_poly.pdbx_seq_one_letter_code
_entity_poly.pdbx_strand_id
1 'polypeptide(L)'
;MNHSTELSSSEEMAPEEFDGGTAIACVILGLSFLVGVPGNLLVIWTILRHVKQRSHTVMLILHLAVADLLVLVTLPLWIYSLAKSWVFGEASCKTIVYIINACMYSSVFLITLMSVERFVAVRYPFASAGWKRKKALNKVLLLLWTVAFLISIPVILTQVLGEESGEYHCLYRSYTSESQELVCVLLETLVGYVLPFSILVVCYGCLCSRITQMTFKSKRKSTVLIACVVIVFAICWTPHHIGNILSLIVLAIKGSYHDEAENLESVRSTTVFIAGAMIFISSTVNPILYMFAARSFRSSLRDTGIQKLFRHISSTSPAVGLYASWKYYSPVLPRLLPDSRDLANEIRALRRPALTFPNQPIDDASVALLAQRPSHTEHTQVLQQFLPLWSLMASHSDTLVVFFGATAGANGGKLGSDEREIILLVWQIVDLHEKKVGKLQRCLVKPDTLELTDQCKEETGLTLEDLVKAEPLDKVLQQFQQSVSSELKCLGRSSYTLCVNSPLVIRQALHPEASKKNLVLPECFFSFVDARKEFHKCCPNAGPVQKLELASMLEYVGLPAVSEQMMGVREVSSMVQLTLHILAEPYNHEFSCVETVKYKFDSGTCSKTEPVDSETVIRARGLPWQSSDQDIARFFKGLSIAKGGVALCLNAQGRRNGEALVRFINSEHRDLALERHKHHMGSRYIEVYKATGEEFLKIAGGTSNEVAQFLSKENQVIIRMRGLPFTATPQEVVSFLGPESPVTDGTEGLLFVKYPDGRPTGDAFVLFSCEEYAQNALKKHKQILGKRYIELFRSTAAEVQQVLNRYMSTP
;
A
#
# COMPACT_ATOMS: atom_id res chain seq x y z
N MET A 1 -70.73 0.40 78.27
CA MET A 1 -69.82 -0.73 77.97
C MET A 1 -69.01 -0.36 76.74
N ASN A 2 -67.71 -0.11 76.97
CA ASN A 2 -66.54 -0.30 76.11
C ASN A 2 -66.68 -1.44 75.07
N HIS A 3 -65.99 -1.55 73.93
CA HIS A 3 -64.85 -0.84 73.32
C HIS A 3 -64.74 -1.27 71.83
N SER A 4 -64.26 -0.35 70.98
CA SER A 4 -63.25 -0.51 69.91
C SER A 4 -63.48 -1.36 68.62
N THR A 5 -63.50 -0.61 67.50
CA THR A 5 -62.61 -0.65 66.32
C THR A 5 -62.35 -1.97 65.58
N GLU A 6 -62.71 -2.02 64.30
CA GLU A 6 -61.80 -2.50 63.25
C GLU A 6 -62.08 -1.82 61.89
N LEU A 7 -60.98 -1.64 61.16
CA LEU A 7 -60.68 -0.61 60.16
C LEU A 7 -61.01 -1.13 58.75
N SER A 8 -61.42 -0.24 57.83
CA SER A 8 -61.64 -0.56 56.42
C SER A 8 -60.34 -1.05 55.75
N SER A 9 -60.37 -2.23 55.15
CA SER A 9 -59.37 -2.65 54.17
C SER A 9 -59.83 -2.23 52.78
N SER A 10 -59.14 -1.22 52.25
CA SER A 10 -59.12 -0.82 50.84
C SER A 10 -58.89 -2.05 49.94
N GLU A 11 -59.69 -2.21 48.89
CA GLU A 11 -59.37 -3.09 47.77
C GLU A 11 -58.07 -2.60 47.13
N GLU A 12 -56.96 -3.25 47.45
CA GLU A 12 -55.70 -3.10 46.73
C GLU A 12 -55.89 -3.64 45.31
N MET A 13 -55.93 -2.72 44.35
CA MET A 13 -55.76 -2.99 42.93
C MET A 13 -54.36 -3.57 42.74
N ALA A 14 -54.27 -4.88 42.48
CA ALA A 14 -53.02 -5.56 42.18
C ALA A 14 -52.31 -4.86 41.01
N PRO A 15 -50.99 -4.60 41.10
CA PRO A 15 -50.25 -4.05 39.97
C PRO A 15 -50.20 -5.09 38.85
N GLU A 16 -50.58 -4.71 37.63
CA GLU A 16 -50.39 -5.52 36.42
C GLU A 16 -48.94 -6.00 36.36
N GLU A 17 -48.74 -7.31 36.46
CA GLU A 17 -47.43 -7.95 36.26
C GLU A 17 -46.96 -7.64 34.84
N PHE A 18 -45.95 -6.76 34.74
CA PHE A 18 -45.31 -6.43 33.48
C PHE A 18 -44.57 -7.67 32.96
N ASP A 19 -45.06 -8.26 31.86
CA ASP A 19 -44.46 -9.44 31.24
C ASP A 19 -42.94 -9.24 31.01
N GLY A 20 -42.13 -10.09 31.65
CA GLY A 20 -40.68 -9.99 31.60
C GLY A 20 -40.12 -10.07 30.17
N GLY A 21 -40.81 -10.77 29.26
CA GLY A 21 -40.45 -10.84 27.84
C GLY A 21 -40.58 -9.50 27.13
N THR A 22 -41.72 -8.84 27.33
CA THR A 22 -42.02 -7.49 26.80
C THR A 22 -41.03 -6.44 27.32
N ALA A 23 -40.65 -6.52 28.60
CA ALA A 23 -39.63 -5.65 29.19
C ALA A 23 -38.27 -5.78 28.50
N ILE A 24 -37.81 -7.02 28.31
CA ILE A 24 -36.54 -7.32 27.65
C ILE A 24 -36.55 -6.80 26.21
N ALA A 25 -37.65 -7.01 25.47
CA ALA A 25 -37.80 -6.51 24.12
C ALA A 25 -37.69 -4.97 24.06
N CYS A 26 -38.40 -4.26 24.94
CA CYS A 26 -38.34 -2.79 25.02
C CYS A 26 -36.92 -2.27 25.30
N VAL A 27 -36.17 -2.92 26.19
CA VAL A 27 -34.78 -2.58 26.49
C VAL A 27 -33.88 -2.76 25.27
N ILE A 28 -34.00 -3.89 24.56
CA ILE A 28 -33.21 -4.16 23.35
C ILE A 28 -33.50 -3.12 22.26
N LEU A 29 -34.77 -2.80 22.04
CA LEU A 29 -35.17 -1.79 21.06
C LEU A 29 -34.68 -0.39 21.47
N GLY A 30 -34.77 -0.03 22.74
CA GLY A 30 -34.26 1.24 23.26
C GLY A 30 -32.75 1.40 23.07
N LEU A 31 -31.97 0.35 23.38
CA LEU A 31 -30.52 0.33 23.15
C LEU A 31 -30.19 0.40 21.65
N SER A 32 -30.96 -0.30 20.81
CA SER A 32 -30.80 -0.26 19.35
C SER A 32 -31.02 1.15 18.80
N PHE A 33 -32.01 1.88 19.31
CA PHE A 33 -32.25 3.27 18.94
C PHE A 33 -31.09 4.19 19.36
N LEU A 34 -30.67 4.10 20.63
CA LEU A 34 -29.63 4.96 21.20
C LEU A 34 -28.26 4.80 20.54
N VAL A 35 -27.94 3.60 20.07
CA VAL A 35 -26.67 3.32 19.38
C VAL A 35 -26.81 3.49 17.87
N GLY A 36 -27.88 2.96 17.29
CA GLY A 36 -28.04 2.82 15.85
C GLY A 36 -28.32 4.15 15.16
N VAL A 37 -29.17 5.02 15.73
CA VAL A 37 -29.52 6.30 15.10
C VAL A 37 -28.29 7.24 15.05
N PRO A 38 -27.58 7.53 16.16
CA PRO A 38 -26.38 8.36 16.11
C PRO A 38 -25.28 7.74 15.25
N GLY A 39 -25.11 6.41 15.28
CA GLY A 39 -24.11 5.70 14.50
C GLY A 39 -24.32 5.84 12.99
N ASN A 40 -25.53 5.57 12.51
CA ASN A 40 -25.85 5.67 11.07
C ASN A 40 -25.83 7.13 10.59
N LEU A 41 -26.30 8.09 11.40
CA LEU A 41 -26.16 9.52 11.11
C LEU A 41 -24.69 9.96 10.97
N LEU A 42 -23.82 9.47 11.85
CA LEU A 42 -22.38 9.75 11.79
C LEU A 42 -21.75 9.20 10.50
N VAL A 43 -22.14 8.00 10.07
CA VAL A 43 -21.68 7.39 8.81
C VAL A 43 -22.11 8.24 7.62
N ILE A 44 -23.40 8.59 7.54
CA ILE A 44 -23.97 9.44 6.48
C ILE A 44 -23.24 10.79 6.43
N TRP A 45 -23.14 11.48 7.57
CA TRP A 45 -22.48 12.78 7.67
C TRP A 45 -21.01 12.69 7.25
N THR A 46 -20.28 11.67 7.68
CA THR A 46 -18.86 11.51 7.36
C THR A 46 -18.65 11.29 5.86
N ILE A 47 -19.46 10.44 5.23
CA ILE A 47 -19.36 10.16 3.79
C ILE A 47 -19.74 11.40 2.97
N LEU A 48 -20.81 12.09 3.35
CA LEU A 48 -21.29 13.25 2.60
C LEU A 48 -20.35 14.44 2.71
N ARG A 49 -19.82 14.73 3.91
CA ARG A 49 -19.02 15.92 4.20
C ARG A 49 -17.52 15.72 3.97
N HIS A 50 -16.96 14.57 4.32
CA HIS A 50 -15.50 14.36 4.37
C HIS A 50 -14.93 13.47 3.26
N VAL A 51 -15.76 12.77 2.49
CA VAL A 51 -15.32 11.90 1.38
C VAL A 51 -15.63 12.57 0.03
N LYS A 52 -14.64 13.32 -0.50
CA LYS A 52 -14.77 14.07 -1.78
C LYS A 52 -14.86 13.16 -3.02
N GLN A 53 -14.18 12.02 -3.02
CA GLN A 53 -14.25 11.01 -4.09
C GLN A 53 -14.88 9.75 -3.53
N ARG A 54 -16.15 9.50 -3.87
CA ARG A 54 -16.90 8.35 -3.35
C ARG A 54 -16.74 7.17 -4.31
N SER A 55 -16.18 6.07 -3.81
CA SER A 55 -16.14 4.80 -4.56
C SER A 55 -17.51 4.12 -4.52
N HIS A 56 -17.71 3.09 -5.36
CA HIS A 56 -18.98 2.36 -5.40
C HIS A 56 -19.33 1.69 -4.07
N THR A 57 -18.39 1.01 -3.43
CA THR A 57 -18.61 0.46 -2.08
C THR A 57 -18.97 1.54 -1.05
N VAL A 58 -18.37 2.72 -1.10
CA VAL A 58 -18.73 3.82 -0.17
C VAL A 58 -20.15 4.33 -0.44
N MET A 59 -20.60 4.35 -1.70
CA MET A 59 -21.99 4.65 -2.04
C MET A 59 -22.95 3.57 -1.55
N LEU A 60 -22.59 2.28 -1.65
CA LEU A 60 -23.40 1.18 -1.11
C LEU A 60 -23.53 1.26 0.41
N ILE A 61 -22.43 1.57 1.12
CA ILE A 61 -22.45 1.80 2.58
C ILE A 61 -23.32 3.01 2.95
N LEU A 62 -23.32 4.07 2.13
CA LEU A 62 -24.20 5.22 2.34
C LEU A 62 -25.68 4.84 2.21
N HIS A 63 -26.06 4.10 1.17
CA HIS A 63 -27.45 3.66 1.00
C HIS A 63 -27.89 2.66 2.07
N LEU A 64 -26.97 1.80 2.53
CA LEU A 64 -27.22 0.89 3.65
C LEU A 64 -27.50 1.68 4.95
N ALA A 65 -26.67 2.67 5.27
CA ALA A 65 -26.88 3.52 6.44
C ALA A 65 -28.19 4.33 6.38
N VAL A 66 -28.66 4.69 5.17
CA VAL A 66 -29.97 5.33 4.98
C VAL A 66 -31.10 4.34 5.24
N ALA A 67 -31.03 3.12 4.71
CA ALA A 67 -32.04 2.08 4.96
C ALA A 67 -32.12 1.73 6.46
N ASP A 68 -30.97 1.52 7.10
CA ASP A 68 -30.88 1.23 8.53
C ASP A 68 -31.45 2.39 9.38
N LEU A 69 -31.14 3.64 9.02
CA LEU A 69 -31.69 4.81 9.71
C LEU A 69 -33.22 4.88 9.60
N LEU A 70 -33.77 4.63 8.41
CA LEU A 70 -35.23 4.63 8.19
C LEU A 70 -35.95 3.56 9.01
N VAL A 71 -35.32 2.41 9.24
CA VAL A 71 -35.85 1.38 10.15
C VAL A 71 -35.76 1.84 11.59
N LEU A 72 -34.59 2.30 12.04
CA LEU A 72 -34.34 2.64 13.45
C LEU A 72 -35.17 3.82 13.97
N VAL A 73 -35.51 4.80 13.13
CA VAL A 73 -36.37 5.93 13.55
C VAL A 73 -37.80 5.51 13.89
N THR A 74 -38.22 4.30 13.48
CA THR A 74 -39.54 3.75 13.83
C THR A 74 -39.59 3.13 15.24
N LEU A 75 -38.42 2.84 15.84
CA LEU A 75 -38.31 2.15 17.13
C LEU A 75 -39.10 2.78 18.29
N PRO A 76 -39.17 4.11 18.46
CA PRO A 76 -39.97 4.70 19.55
C PRO A 76 -41.46 4.33 19.48
N LEU A 77 -42.01 4.18 18.27
CA LEU A 77 -43.41 3.81 18.06
C LEU A 77 -43.63 2.33 18.40
N TRP A 78 -42.66 1.46 18.11
CA TRP A 78 -42.71 0.04 18.47
C TRP A 78 -42.56 -0.18 19.98
N ILE A 79 -41.67 0.56 20.64
CA ILE A 79 -41.53 0.49 22.10
C ILE A 79 -42.84 0.90 22.77
N TYR A 80 -43.48 1.97 22.29
CA TYR A 80 -44.78 2.39 22.80
C TYR A 80 -45.86 1.32 22.56
N SER A 81 -45.89 0.73 21.36
CA SER A 81 -46.84 -0.33 21.00
C SER A 81 -46.68 -1.63 21.78
N LEU A 82 -45.48 -1.92 22.29
CA LEU A 82 -45.19 -3.10 23.10
C LEU A 82 -45.45 -2.85 24.59
N ALA A 83 -45.16 -1.64 25.08
CA ALA A 83 -45.34 -1.29 26.49
C ALA A 83 -46.80 -0.93 26.85
N LYS A 84 -47.59 -0.55 25.86
CA LYS A 84 -49.00 -0.15 25.94
C LYS A 84 -49.70 -0.71 24.70
N SER A 85 -50.34 0.15 23.91
CA SER A 85 -51.11 -0.22 22.74
C SER A 85 -50.79 0.67 21.52
N TRP A 86 -51.21 0.23 20.34
CA TRP A 86 -51.06 0.96 19.09
C TRP A 86 -52.17 2.00 18.91
N VAL A 87 -51.85 3.27 19.20
CA VAL A 87 -52.81 4.40 19.12
C VAL A 87 -52.70 5.22 17.82
N PHE A 88 -51.80 4.87 16.91
CA PHE A 88 -51.47 5.69 15.72
C PHE A 88 -52.36 5.41 14.50
N GLY A 89 -53.35 4.51 14.65
CA GLY A 89 -54.28 4.11 13.59
C GLY A 89 -53.72 3.08 12.61
N GLU A 90 -54.62 2.44 11.86
CA GLU A 90 -54.32 1.33 10.94
C GLU A 90 -53.42 1.76 9.77
N ALA A 91 -53.65 2.96 9.21
CA ALA A 91 -52.84 3.48 8.11
C ALA A 91 -51.36 3.63 8.51
N SER A 92 -51.09 4.11 9.73
CA SER A 92 -49.74 4.25 10.27
C SER A 92 -49.11 2.88 10.51
N CYS A 93 -49.88 1.92 11.03
CA CYS A 93 -49.43 0.53 11.22
C CYS A 93 -48.94 -0.07 9.89
N LYS A 94 -49.80 -0.06 8.86
CA LYS A 94 -49.47 -0.58 7.52
C LYS A 94 -48.27 0.14 6.90
N THR A 95 -48.21 1.46 7.02
CA THR A 95 -47.13 2.28 6.42
C THR A 95 -45.78 2.00 7.08
N ILE A 96 -45.73 1.91 8.40
CA ILE A 96 -44.48 1.67 9.15
C ILE A 96 -43.96 0.27 8.86
N VAL A 97 -44.82 -0.75 8.92
CA VAL A 97 -44.43 -2.14 8.60
C VAL A 97 -43.98 -2.25 7.14
N TYR A 98 -44.65 -1.56 6.21
CA TYR A 98 -44.23 -1.50 4.80
C TYR A 98 -42.83 -0.87 4.63
N ILE A 99 -42.57 0.27 5.27
CA ILE A 99 -41.26 0.96 5.20
C ILE A 99 -40.17 0.06 5.78
N ILE A 100 -40.43 -0.59 6.91
CA ILE A 100 -39.49 -1.53 7.54
C ILE A 100 -39.18 -2.66 6.56
N ASN A 101 -40.21 -3.29 5.98
CA ASN A 101 -40.02 -4.40 5.05
C ASN A 101 -39.26 -3.97 3.77
N ALA A 102 -39.55 -2.78 3.24
CA ALA A 102 -38.87 -2.24 2.05
C ALA A 102 -37.40 -1.90 2.33
N CYS A 103 -37.10 -1.32 3.49
CA CYS A 103 -35.74 -1.04 3.92
C CYS A 103 -34.98 -2.33 4.21
N MET A 104 -35.64 -3.32 4.78
CA MET A 104 -35.13 -4.67 5.01
C MET A 104 -34.67 -5.34 3.71
N TYR A 105 -35.52 -5.43 2.68
CA TYR A 105 -35.12 -5.94 1.36
C TYR A 105 -34.00 -5.11 0.72
N SER A 106 -34.07 -3.78 0.86
CA SER A 106 -33.01 -2.90 0.37
C SER A 106 -31.67 -3.22 1.01
N SER A 107 -31.61 -3.41 2.33
CA SER A 107 -30.39 -3.78 3.05
C SER A 107 -29.85 -5.13 2.59
N VAL A 108 -30.71 -6.14 2.40
CA VAL A 108 -30.31 -7.45 1.86
C VAL A 108 -29.64 -7.31 0.50
N PHE A 109 -30.32 -6.67 -0.45
CA PHE A 109 -29.81 -6.52 -1.81
C PHE A 109 -28.54 -5.67 -1.86
N LEU A 110 -28.43 -4.64 -1.01
CA LEU A 110 -27.23 -3.80 -0.91
C LEU A 110 -26.04 -4.62 -0.39
N ILE A 111 -26.25 -5.47 0.62
CA ILE A 111 -25.21 -6.36 1.14
C ILE A 111 -24.80 -7.39 0.09
N THR A 112 -25.75 -8.03 -0.60
CA THR A 112 -25.45 -8.95 -1.71
C THR A 112 -24.65 -8.26 -2.81
N LEU A 113 -25.03 -7.03 -3.19
CA LEU A 113 -24.32 -6.26 -4.21
C LEU A 113 -22.91 -5.85 -3.75
N MET A 114 -22.73 -5.48 -2.48
CA MET A 114 -21.41 -5.23 -1.90
C MET A 114 -20.51 -6.47 -2.01
N SER A 115 -21.06 -7.66 -1.76
CA SER A 115 -20.32 -8.93 -1.83
C SER A 115 -19.97 -9.32 -3.27
N VAL A 116 -20.90 -9.15 -4.22
CA VAL A 116 -20.66 -9.37 -5.65
C VAL A 116 -19.61 -8.39 -6.19
N GLU A 117 -19.68 -7.11 -5.82
CA GLU A 117 -18.65 -6.12 -6.19
C GLU A 117 -17.26 -6.59 -5.76
N ARG A 118 -17.15 -7.10 -4.53
CA ARG A 118 -15.88 -7.58 -3.97
C ARG A 118 -15.39 -8.85 -4.64
N PHE A 119 -16.29 -9.81 -4.88
CA PHE A 119 -15.99 -11.02 -5.62
C PHE A 119 -15.44 -10.69 -7.02
N VAL A 120 -16.14 -9.85 -7.79
CA VAL A 120 -15.72 -9.46 -9.14
C VAL A 120 -14.41 -8.66 -9.10
N ALA A 121 -14.24 -7.74 -8.15
CA ALA A 121 -13.00 -6.97 -7.98
C ALA A 121 -11.78 -7.85 -7.66
N VAL A 122 -11.99 -8.99 -7.01
CA VAL A 122 -10.92 -9.93 -6.62
C VAL A 122 -10.66 -10.97 -7.71
N ARG A 123 -11.72 -11.57 -8.28
CA ARG A 123 -11.61 -12.67 -9.24
C ARG A 123 -11.44 -12.23 -10.69
N TYR A 124 -12.01 -11.08 -11.05
CA TYR A 124 -12.04 -10.54 -12.41
C TYR A 124 -11.72 -9.02 -12.43
N PRO A 125 -10.51 -8.60 -12.03
CA PRO A 125 -10.15 -7.19 -11.86
C PRO A 125 -10.31 -6.33 -13.13
N PHE A 126 -10.18 -6.93 -14.32
CA PHE A 126 -10.38 -6.25 -15.60
C PHE A 126 -11.87 -6.06 -15.95
N ALA A 127 -12.73 -7.04 -15.65
CA ALA A 127 -14.18 -6.90 -15.77
C ALA A 127 -14.73 -5.89 -14.74
N SER A 128 -14.17 -5.90 -13.53
CA SER A 128 -14.44 -4.90 -12.49
C SER A 128 -14.14 -3.47 -12.96
N ALA A 129 -13.19 -3.25 -13.88
CA ALA A 129 -12.91 -1.93 -14.42
C ALA A 129 -14.01 -1.41 -15.37
N GLY A 130 -14.70 -2.30 -16.10
CA GLY A 130 -15.81 -1.97 -17.00
C GLY A 130 -17.12 -1.64 -16.27
N TRP A 131 -17.37 -2.28 -15.13
CA TRP A 131 -18.50 -2.01 -14.22
C TRP A 131 -18.48 -0.56 -13.67
N LYS A 132 -17.35 0.14 -13.75
CA LYS A 132 -17.11 1.37 -12.97
C LYS A 132 -17.60 2.71 -13.55
N ARG A 133 -18.62 2.70 -14.40
CA ARG A 133 -19.29 3.97 -14.79
C ARG A 133 -20.22 4.43 -13.66
N LYS A 134 -20.00 5.62 -13.09
CA LYS A 134 -20.87 6.23 -12.05
C LYS A 134 -22.37 6.19 -12.41
N LYS A 135 -22.70 6.37 -13.69
CA LYS A 135 -24.08 6.29 -14.21
C LYS A 135 -24.68 4.88 -14.13
N ALA A 136 -23.87 3.83 -14.23
CA ALA A 136 -24.33 2.45 -14.16
C ALA A 136 -24.69 2.07 -12.72
N LEU A 137 -23.85 2.42 -11.73
CA LEU A 137 -24.15 2.15 -10.32
C LEU A 137 -25.45 2.84 -9.87
N ASN A 138 -25.63 4.12 -10.20
CA ASN A 138 -26.86 4.83 -9.79
C ASN A 138 -28.12 4.21 -10.39
N LYS A 139 -28.05 3.66 -11.62
CA LYS A 139 -29.16 2.91 -12.22
C LYS A 139 -29.43 1.60 -11.48
N VAL A 140 -28.38 0.86 -11.11
CA VAL A 140 -28.52 -0.39 -10.33
C VAL A 140 -29.11 -0.11 -8.95
N LEU A 141 -28.66 0.96 -8.29
CA LEU A 141 -29.21 1.39 -6.99
C LEU A 141 -30.68 1.78 -7.12
N LEU A 142 -31.04 2.56 -8.14
CA LEU A 142 -32.44 2.91 -8.40
C LEU A 142 -33.29 1.64 -8.61
N LEU A 143 -32.81 0.72 -9.45
CA LEU A 143 -33.49 -0.55 -9.70
C LEU A 143 -33.67 -1.35 -8.41
N LEU A 144 -32.63 -1.46 -7.59
CA LEU A 144 -32.65 -2.20 -6.33
C LEU A 144 -33.72 -1.65 -5.38
N TRP A 145 -33.75 -0.32 -5.18
CA TRP A 145 -34.77 0.32 -4.35
C TRP A 145 -36.17 0.10 -4.92
N THR A 146 -36.36 0.25 -6.23
CA THR A 146 -37.68 0.02 -6.85
C THR A 146 -38.14 -1.42 -6.66
N VAL A 147 -37.26 -2.40 -6.82
CA VAL A 147 -37.59 -3.82 -6.62
C VAL A 147 -37.93 -4.09 -5.15
N ALA A 148 -37.18 -3.53 -4.20
CA ALA A 148 -37.46 -3.67 -2.77
C ALA A 148 -38.85 -3.10 -2.41
N PHE A 149 -39.17 -1.89 -2.87
CA PHE A 149 -40.48 -1.28 -2.63
C PHE A 149 -41.63 -2.06 -3.27
N LEU A 150 -41.42 -2.63 -4.46
CA LEU A 150 -42.42 -3.45 -5.16
C LEU A 150 -42.69 -4.77 -4.42
N ILE A 151 -41.64 -5.46 -3.99
CA ILE A 151 -41.76 -6.75 -3.30
C ILE A 151 -42.38 -6.59 -1.91
N SER A 152 -42.27 -5.42 -1.29
CA SER A 152 -42.92 -5.14 0.00
C SER A 152 -44.41 -4.82 -0.08
N ILE A 153 -44.99 -4.60 -1.27
CA ILE A 153 -46.42 -4.23 -1.43
C ILE A 153 -47.39 -5.21 -0.73
N PRO A 154 -47.21 -6.54 -0.81
CA PRO A 154 -48.14 -7.49 -0.19
C PRO A 154 -48.37 -7.26 1.31
N VAL A 155 -47.37 -6.71 2.03
CA VAL A 155 -47.48 -6.38 3.46
C VAL A 155 -48.57 -5.36 3.75
N ILE A 156 -48.83 -4.41 2.84
CA ILE A 156 -49.91 -3.43 3.02
C ILE A 156 -51.28 -4.13 3.03
N LEU A 157 -51.41 -5.22 2.28
CA LEU A 157 -52.64 -5.97 2.14
C LEU A 157 -52.84 -6.97 3.27
N THR A 158 -51.76 -7.52 3.82
CA THR A 158 -51.81 -8.60 4.83
C THR A 158 -51.66 -8.09 6.26
N GLN A 159 -51.03 -6.93 6.49
CA GLN A 159 -50.88 -6.37 7.82
C GLN A 159 -52.21 -5.81 8.33
N VAL A 160 -52.62 -6.21 9.54
CA VAL A 160 -53.87 -5.77 10.16
C VAL A 160 -53.64 -5.31 11.60
N LEU A 161 -54.57 -4.51 12.12
CA LEU A 161 -54.61 -4.15 13.54
C LEU A 161 -55.40 -5.24 14.27
N GLY A 162 -54.74 -5.96 15.17
CA GLY A 162 -55.41 -6.96 16.01
C GLY A 162 -55.85 -6.35 17.33
N GLU A 163 -56.92 -6.90 17.90
CA GLU A 163 -57.48 -6.49 19.19
C GLU A 163 -57.32 -7.65 20.17
N GLU A 164 -56.54 -7.45 21.23
CA GLU A 164 -56.39 -8.39 22.34
C GLU A 164 -56.76 -7.68 23.64
N SER A 165 -57.72 -8.24 24.39
CA SER A 165 -58.13 -7.72 25.71
C SER A 165 -58.53 -6.23 25.74
N GLY A 166 -59.05 -5.69 24.63
CA GLY A 166 -59.44 -4.27 24.49
C GLY A 166 -58.29 -3.33 24.12
N GLU A 167 -57.09 -3.85 23.89
CA GLU A 167 -55.93 -3.12 23.37
C GLU A 167 -55.64 -3.50 21.92
N TYR A 168 -55.27 -2.50 21.12
CA TYR A 168 -54.93 -2.69 19.71
C TYR A 168 -53.42 -2.90 19.54
N HIS A 169 -52.99 -3.92 18.80
CA HIS A 169 -51.58 -4.13 18.46
C HIS A 169 -51.34 -4.31 16.95
N CYS A 170 -50.21 -3.78 16.47
CA CYS A 170 -49.78 -3.82 15.06
C CYS A 170 -48.82 -5.00 14.78
N LEU A 171 -49.12 -6.20 15.29
CA LEU A 171 -48.24 -7.36 15.18
C LEU A 171 -48.78 -8.47 14.27
N TYR A 172 -50.06 -8.41 13.90
CA TYR A 172 -50.76 -9.51 13.23
C TYR A 172 -50.77 -9.38 11.71
N ARG A 173 -50.65 -10.53 11.05
CA ARG A 173 -50.90 -10.68 9.61
C ARG A 173 -52.14 -11.53 9.41
N SER A 174 -53.01 -11.08 8.52
CA SER A 174 -54.20 -11.81 8.10
C SER A 174 -54.14 -12.08 6.60
N TYR A 175 -54.40 -13.33 6.22
CA TYR A 175 -54.42 -13.77 4.82
C TYR A 175 -55.84 -14.21 4.46
N THR A 176 -56.26 -13.89 3.23
CA THR A 176 -57.61 -14.22 2.74
C THR A 176 -57.77 -15.69 2.35
N SER A 177 -56.66 -16.39 2.09
CA SER A 177 -56.65 -17.84 1.82
C SER A 177 -55.33 -18.48 2.23
N GLU A 178 -55.34 -19.79 2.52
CA GLU A 178 -54.12 -20.56 2.81
C GLU A 178 -53.14 -20.55 1.63
N SER A 179 -53.65 -20.53 0.39
CA SER A 179 -52.83 -20.38 -0.82
C SER A 179 -52.14 -19.01 -0.89
N GLN A 180 -52.80 -17.94 -0.44
CA GLN A 180 -52.18 -16.62 -0.35
C GLN A 180 -51.07 -16.60 0.69
N GLU A 181 -51.31 -17.15 1.89
CA GLU A 181 -50.29 -17.25 2.94
C GLU A 181 -49.06 -18.03 2.45
N LEU A 182 -49.28 -19.19 1.84
CA LEU A 182 -48.23 -20.03 1.27
C LEU A 182 -47.37 -19.27 0.25
N VAL A 183 -48.00 -18.61 -0.73
CA VAL A 183 -47.29 -17.87 -1.79
C VAL A 183 -46.51 -16.70 -1.22
N CYS A 184 -47.10 -15.91 -0.31
CA CYS A 184 -46.44 -14.79 0.33
C CYS A 184 -45.21 -15.25 1.13
N VAL A 185 -45.37 -16.22 2.02
CA VAL A 185 -44.28 -16.72 2.89
C VAL A 185 -43.15 -17.36 2.08
N LEU A 186 -43.47 -18.12 1.03
CA LEU A 186 -42.48 -18.70 0.12
C LEU A 186 -41.71 -17.61 -0.64
N LEU A 187 -42.41 -16.62 -1.19
CA LEU A 187 -41.78 -15.52 -1.93
C LEU A 187 -40.87 -14.68 -1.01
N GLU A 188 -41.34 -14.36 0.19
CA GLU A 188 -40.57 -13.64 1.21
C GLU A 188 -39.30 -14.40 1.59
N THR A 189 -39.39 -15.73 1.73
CA THR A 189 -38.26 -16.60 2.10
C THR A 189 -37.28 -16.79 0.95
N LEU A 190 -37.77 -16.99 -0.28
CA LEU A 190 -36.93 -17.18 -1.46
C LEU A 190 -36.13 -15.92 -1.80
N VAL A 191 -36.81 -14.76 -1.86
CA VAL A 191 -36.20 -13.50 -2.28
C VAL A 191 -35.45 -12.82 -1.13
N GLY A 192 -35.98 -12.89 0.09
CA GLY A 192 -35.37 -12.27 1.27
C GLY A 192 -34.17 -13.02 1.82
N TYR A 193 -34.08 -14.34 1.59
CA TYR A 193 -33.07 -15.18 2.23
C TYR A 193 -32.36 -16.14 1.29
N VAL A 194 -33.07 -17.08 0.68
CA VAL A 194 -32.42 -18.19 -0.04
C VAL A 194 -31.54 -17.68 -1.18
N LEU A 195 -32.08 -16.84 -2.06
CA LEU A 195 -31.31 -16.29 -3.18
C LEU A 195 -30.13 -15.41 -2.71
N PRO A 196 -30.32 -14.39 -1.85
CA PRO A 196 -29.22 -13.61 -1.28
C PRO A 196 -28.16 -14.46 -0.57
N PHE A 197 -28.58 -15.39 0.28
CA PHE A 197 -27.69 -16.22 1.08
C PHE A 197 -26.86 -17.17 0.21
N SER A 198 -27.47 -17.82 -0.79
CA SER A 198 -26.73 -18.63 -1.76
C SER A 198 -25.67 -17.81 -2.50
N ILE A 199 -26.00 -16.60 -2.94
CA ILE A 199 -25.03 -15.69 -3.58
C ILE A 199 -23.90 -15.33 -2.61
N LEU A 200 -24.22 -15.02 -1.36
CA LEU A 200 -23.23 -14.70 -0.32
C LEU A 200 -22.30 -15.89 -0.07
N VAL A 201 -22.83 -17.10 0.12
CA VAL A 201 -22.03 -18.32 0.33
C VAL A 201 -21.06 -18.56 -0.83
N VAL A 202 -21.53 -18.46 -2.08
CA VAL A 202 -20.68 -18.62 -3.27
C VAL A 202 -19.61 -17.52 -3.33
N CYS A 203 -20.01 -16.26 -3.18
CA CYS A 203 -19.09 -15.13 -3.26
C CYS A 203 -18.00 -15.22 -2.19
N TYR A 204 -18.34 -15.51 -0.93
CA TYR A 204 -17.37 -15.60 0.16
C TYR A 204 -16.58 -16.90 0.18
N GLY A 205 -17.17 -18.03 -0.22
CA GLY A 205 -16.44 -19.29 -0.40
C GLY A 205 -15.31 -19.15 -1.41
N CYS A 206 -15.60 -18.58 -2.58
CA CYS A 206 -14.59 -18.29 -3.59
C CYS A 206 -13.59 -17.21 -3.13
N LEU A 207 -14.05 -16.20 -2.38
CA LEU A 207 -13.22 -15.13 -1.85
C LEU A 207 -12.23 -15.64 -0.80
N CYS A 208 -12.65 -16.50 0.12
CA CYS A 208 -11.80 -17.12 1.14
C CYS A 208 -10.75 -18.05 0.51
N SER A 209 -11.15 -18.87 -0.47
CA SER A 209 -10.23 -19.75 -1.22
C SER A 209 -9.14 -18.98 -1.98
N ARG A 210 -9.43 -17.75 -2.44
CA ARG A 210 -8.45 -16.90 -3.12
C ARG A 210 -7.66 -16.02 -2.15
N ILE A 211 -8.23 -15.61 -1.02
CA ILE A 211 -7.54 -14.82 0.02
C ILE A 211 -6.41 -15.60 0.67
N THR A 212 -6.57 -16.91 0.86
CA THR A 212 -5.49 -17.79 1.31
C THR A 212 -4.32 -17.88 0.32
N GLN A 213 -4.52 -17.44 -0.93
CA GLN A 213 -3.51 -17.36 -1.98
C GLN A 213 -2.99 -15.91 -2.22
N MET A 214 -3.45 -14.91 -1.45
CA MET A 214 -3.08 -13.49 -1.64
C MET A 214 -2.10 -12.99 -0.57
N THR A 215 -0.94 -12.50 -1.00
CA THR A 215 0.21 -12.08 -0.18
C THR A 215 0.11 -10.66 0.44
N PHE A 216 -0.99 -9.92 0.26
CA PHE A 216 -1.09 -8.49 0.66
C PHE A 216 -1.97 -8.21 1.90
N LYS A 217 -1.37 -7.64 2.97
CA LYS A 217 -2.04 -7.27 4.24
C LYS A 217 -3.10 -6.13 4.13
N SER A 218 -3.02 -5.23 3.14
CA SER A 218 -3.91 -4.05 3.02
C SER A 218 -5.32 -4.38 2.49
N LYS A 219 -5.44 -5.26 1.49
CA LYS A 219 -6.75 -5.64 0.92
C LYS A 219 -7.54 -6.58 1.82
N ARG A 220 -6.84 -7.34 2.68
CA ARG A 220 -7.44 -8.25 3.68
C ARG A 220 -8.34 -7.52 4.68
N LYS A 221 -7.97 -6.32 5.14
CA LYS A 221 -8.75 -5.57 6.16
C LYS A 221 -10.14 -5.13 5.68
N SER A 222 -10.23 -4.57 4.46
CA SER A 222 -11.53 -4.15 3.89
C SER A 222 -12.41 -5.36 3.61
N THR A 223 -11.83 -6.49 3.19
CA THR A 223 -12.62 -7.70 2.92
C THR A 223 -13.09 -8.38 4.19
N VAL A 224 -12.26 -8.42 5.25
CA VAL A 224 -12.66 -8.92 6.58
C VAL A 224 -13.81 -8.09 7.16
N LEU A 225 -13.76 -6.75 7.05
CA LEU A 225 -14.87 -5.89 7.49
C LEU A 225 -16.20 -6.24 6.78
N ILE A 226 -16.17 -6.39 5.45
CA ILE A 226 -17.39 -6.69 4.68
C ILE A 226 -17.86 -8.13 4.98
N ALA A 227 -16.95 -9.09 5.21
CA ALA A 227 -17.30 -10.44 5.66
C ALA A 227 -17.97 -10.44 7.04
N CYS A 228 -17.49 -9.64 7.99
CA CYS A 228 -18.12 -9.48 9.30
C CYS A 228 -19.55 -8.92 9.19
N VAL A 229 -19.77 -7.91 8.34
CA VAL A 229 -21.12 -7.35 8.07
C VAL A 229 -22.06 -8.46 7.55
N VAL A 230 -21.57 -9.32 6.66
CA VAL A 230 -22.37 -10.42 6.08
C VAL A 230 -22.69 -11.52 7.10
N ILE A 231 -21.74 -11.88 7.96
CA ILE A 231 -21.95 -12.88 9.02
C ILE A 231 -22.99 -12.38 10.02
N VAL A 232 -22.85 -11.14 10.47
CA VAL A 232 -23.82 -10.52 11.40
C VAL A 232 -25.20 -10.49 10.77
N PHE A 233 -25.30 -10.07 9.50
CA PHE A 233 -26.57 -10.06 8.77
C PHE A 233 -27.22 -11.46 8.72
N ALA A 234 -26.46 -12.49 8.35
CA ALA A 234 -26.97 -13.86 8.29
C ALA A 234 -27.50 -14.34 9.66
N ILE A 235 -26.75 -14.08 10.74
CA ILE A 235 -27.16 -14.45 12.11
C ILE A 235 -28.45 -13.72 12.50
N CYS A 236 -28.55 -12.42 12.21
CA CYS A 236 -29.72 -11.62 12.57
C CYS A 236 -30.97 -11.98 11.78
N TRP A 237 -30.83 -12.47 10.55
CA TRP A 237 -31.96 -12.74 9.67
C TRP A 237 -32.45 -14.19 9.72
N THR A 238 -31.61 -15.13 10.15
CA THR A 238 -31.98 -16.54 10.26
C THR A 238 -33.25 -16.77 11.09
N PRO A 239 -33.45 -16.13 12.28
CA PRO A 239 -34.66 -16.36 13.09
C PRO A 239 -35.97 -15.97 12.37
N HIS A 240 -35.97 -14.89 11.60
CA HIS A 240 -37.14 -14.47 10.82
C HIS A 240 -37.55 -15.55 9.80
N HIS A 241 -36.56 -16.11 9.08
CA HIS A 241 -36.83 -17.14 8.09
C HIS A 241 -37.14 -18.50 8.70
N ILE A 242 -36.63 -18.81 9.89
CA ILE A 242 -37.09 -19.95 10.68
C ILE A 242 -38.58 -19.79 10.99
N GLY A 243 -39.04 -18.62 11.44
CA GLY A 243 -40.46 -18.34 11.67
C GLY A 243 -41.33 -18.53 10.42
N ASN A 244 -40.84 -18.11 9.25
CA ASN A 244 -41.50 -18.36 7.97
C ASN A 244 -41.61 -19.86 7.65
N ILE A 245 -40.53 -20.63 7.86
CA ILE A 245 -40.55 -22.09 7.65
C ILE A 245 -41.50 -22.77 8.64
N LEU A 246 -41.51 -22.37 9.91
CA LEU A 246 -42.47 -22.87 10.90
C LEU A 246 -43.91 -22.61 10.46
N SER A 247 -44.20 -21.42 9.91
CA SER A 247 -45.52 -21.09 9.35
C SER A 247 -45.96 -22.08 8.26
N LEU A 248 -45.03 -22.46 7.36
CA LEU A 248 -45.30 -23.45 6.31
C LEU A 248 -45.52 -24.86 6.86
N ILE A 249 -44.75 -25.24 7.89
CA ILE A 249 -44.90 -26.55 8.54
C ILE A 249 -46.26 -26.63 9.24
N VAL A 250 -46.64 -25.59 10.00
CA VAL A 250 -47.96 -25.50 10.67
C VAL A 250 -49.08 -25.65 9.64
N LEU A 251 -49.05 -24.89 8.54
CA LEU A 251 -50.03 -25.00 7.45
C LEU A 251 -50.12 -26.42 6.87
N ALA A 252 -49.00 -27.14 6.75
CA ALA A 252 -48.98 -28.49 6.18
C ALA A 252 -49.53 -29.57 7.12
N ILE A 253 -49.35 -29.42 8.45
CA ILE A 253 -49.75 -30.43 9.44
C ILE A 253 -51.11 -30.15 10.10
N LYS A 254 -51.63 -28.92 10.00
CA LYS A 254 -52.87 -28.46 10.66
C LYS A 254 -54.08 -29.37 10.39
N GLY A 255 -54.14 -29.96 9.20
CA GLY A 255 -55.23 -30.88 8.81
C GLY A 255 -55.10 -32.32 9.34
N SER A 256 -53.92 -32.73 9.83
CA SER A 256 -53.64 -34.12 10.22
C SER A 256 -53.22 -34.30 11.69
N TYR A 257 -52.65 -33.26 12.31
CA TYR A 257 -52.08 -33.30 13.67
C TYR A 257 -52.35 -31.97 14.39
N HIS A 258 -53.50 -31.84 15.04
CA HIS A 258 -53.98 -30.57 15.61
C HIS A 258 -53.18 -30.13 16.86
N ASP A 259 -52.89 -31.06 17.78
CA ASP A 259 -52.19 -30.76 19.04
C ASP A 259 -50.72 -30.39 18.80
N GLU A 260 -50.05 -31.03 17.85
CA GLU A 260 -48.69 -30.67 17.42
C GLU A 260 -48.64 -29.32 16.71
N ALA A 261 -49.68 -28.97 15.94
CA ALA A 261 -49.78 -27.68 15.26
C ALA A 261 -49.92 -26.51 16.26
N GLU A 262 -50.71 -26.66 17.32
CA GLU A 262 -50.87 -25.64 18.36
C GLU A 262 -49.57 -25.40 19.15
N ASN A 263 -48.86 -26.47 19.53
CA ASN A 263 -47.56 -26.36 20.18
C ASN A 263 -46.55 -25.62 19.30
N LEU A 264 -46.56 -25.90 17.99
CA LEU A 264 -45.67 -25.26 17.02
C LEU A 264 -46.03 -23.78 16.78
N GLU A 265 -47.31 -23.41 16.88
CA GLU A 265 -47.77 -22.02 16.79
C GLU A 265 -47.30 -21.18 17.99
N SER A 266 -47.26 -21.75 19.19
CA SER A 266 -46.66 -21.10 20.38
C SER A 266 -45.15 -20.83 20.19
N VAL A 267 -44.42 -21.80 19.63
CA VAL A 267 -43.01 -21.64 19.27
C VAL A 267 -42.83 -20.59 18.17
N ARG A 268 -43.73 -20.55 17.17
CA ARG A 268 -43.74 -19.54 16.11
C ARG A 268 -43.91 -18.14 16.69
N SER A 269 -44.88 -17.95 17.60
CA SER A 269 -45.13 -16.66 18.26
C SER A 269 -43.87 -16.13 18.97
N THR A 270 -43.22 -16.96 19.78
CA THR A 270 -41.95 -16.60 20.44
C THR A 270 -40.84 -16.28 19.42
N THR A 271 -40.78 -17.03 18.32
CA THR A 271 -39.80 -16.82 17.24
C THR A 271 -40.00 -15.47 16.54
N VAL A 272 -41.24 -14.99 16.41
CA VAL A 272 -41.55 -13.66 15.82
C VAL A 272 -40.97 -12.52 16.65
N PHE A 273 -41.07 -12.58 17.98
CA PHE A 273 -40.48 -11.57 18.86
C PHE A 273 -38.94 -11.54 18.78
N ILE A 274 -38.32 -12.72 18.79
CA ILE A 274 -36.86 -12.86 18.64
C ILE A 274 -36.42 -12.34 17.26
N ALA A 275 -37.12 -12.72 16.20
CA ALA A 275 -36.86 -12.26 14.84
C ALA A 275 -36.98 -10.73 14.73
N GLY A 276 -38.03 -10.14 15.31
CA GLY A 276 -38.23 -8.69 15.38
C GLY A 276 -37.04 -7.98 16.01
N ALA A 277 -36.60 -8.42 17.20
CA ALA A 277 -35.44 -7.85 17.87
C ALA A 277 -34.15 -7.95 17.03
N MET A 278 -33.91 -9.11 16.41
CA MET A 278 -32.71 -9.34 15.59
C MET A 278 -32.67 -8.47 14.32
N ILE A 279 -33.82 -8.16 13.72
CA ILE A 279 -33.93 -7.24 12.59
C ILE A 279 -33.40 -5.85 12.97
N PHE A 280 -33.81 -5.30 14.12
CA PHE A 280 -33.35 -3.98 14.57
C PHE A 280 -31.88 -3.97 15.02
N ILE A 281 -31.42 -5.06 15.63
CA ILE A 281 -30.00 -5.25 15.97
C ILE A 281 -29.15 -5.23 14.68
N SER A 282 -29.61 -5.86 13.59
CA SER A 282 -28.88 -5.88 12.31
C SER A 282 -28.62 -4.47 11.75
N SER A 283 -29.56 -3.54 11.95
CA SER A 283 -29.44 -2.13 11.53
C SER A 283 -28.52 -1.31 12.46
N THR A 284 -28.33 -1.76 13.70
CA THR A 284 -27.54 -1.08 14.73
C THR A 284 -26.05 -1.44 14.68
N VAL A 285 -25.72 -2.68 14.31
CA VAL A 285 -24.34 -3.20 14.37
C VAL A 285 -23.44 -2.64 13.27
N ASN A 286 -23.99 -2.21 12.13
CA ASN A 286 -23.22 -1.75 10.97
C ASN A 286 -22.24 -0.58 11.30
N PRO A 287 -22.67 0.53 11.92
CA PRO A 287 -21.76 1.58 12.39
C PRO A 287 -20.69 1.10 13.39
N ILE A 288 -21.02 0.15 14.27
CA ILE A 288 -20.11 -0.40 15.28
C ILE A 288 -18.95 -1.12 14.58
N LEU A 289 -19.26 -1.95 13.57
CA LEU A 289 -18.25 -2.64 12.76
C LEU A 289 -17.31 -1.66 12.05
N TYR A 290 -17.85 -0.55 11.52
CA TYR A 290 -17.03 0.50 10.91
C TYR A 290 -16.12 1.19 11.94
N MET A 291 -16.61 1.44 13.16
CA MET A 291 -15.83 2.00 14.26
C MET A 291 -14.69 1.10 14.70
N PHE A 292 -14.92 -0.21 14.81
CA PHE A 292 -13.87 -1.18 15.15
C PHE A 292 -12.81 -1.27 14.05
N ALA A 293 -13.21 -1.33 12.77
CA ALA A 293 -12.26 -1.28 11.65
C ALA A 293 -11.44 0.02 11.63
N ALA A 294 -12.07 1.14 12.00
CA ALA A 294 -11.43 2.45 12.11
C ALA A 294 -10.39 2.57 13.24
N ARG A 295 -10.47 1.73 14.30
CA ARG A 295 -9.48 1.73 15.40
C ARG A 295 -8.07 1.40 14.91
N SER A 296 -7.95 0.57 13.86
CA SER A 296 -6.66 0.23 13.25
C SER A 296 -5.94 1.40 12.54
N PHE A 297 -6.59 2.57 12.46
CA PHE A 297 -6.07 3.80 11.82
C PHE A 297 -5.76 4.95 12.82
N ARG A 298 -5.78 4.69 14.13
CA ARG A 298 -5.49 5.69 15.17
C ARG A 298 -3.98 5.86 15.39
N SER A 299 -3.34 6.80 14.69
CA SER A 299 -1.97 7.26 15.01
C SER A 299 -1.69 8.76 14.77
N SER A 300 -2.71 9.61 14.52
CA SER A 300 -2.45 11.06 14.35
C SER A 300 -3.69 11.91 14.65
N LEU A 301 -3.48 13.02 15.37
CA LEU A 301 -4.44 13.83 16.14
C LEU A 301 -5.43 14.70 15.33
N ARG A 302 -5.41 14.71 13.98
CA ARG A 302 -6.22 15.68 13.19
C ARG A 302 -7.40 15.11 12.40
N ASP A 303 -7.47 13.81 12.16
CA ASP A 303 -8.56 13.15 11.41
C ASP A 303 -9.17 12.02 12.27
N THR A 304 -10.49 11.89 12.30
CA THR A 304 -11.14 10.78 13.03
C THR A 304 -10.86 9.44 12.32
N GLY A 305 -10.77 8.34 13.08
CA GLY A 305 -10.46 7.02 12.50
C GLY A 305 -11.43 6.60 11.39
N ILE A 306 -12.72 6.95 11.50
CA ILE A 306 -13.75 6.69 10.49
C ILE A 306 -13.43 7.43 9.18
N GLN A 307 -13.01 8.69 9.25
CA GLN A 307 -12.66 9.47 8.06
C GLN A 307 -11.50 8.81 7.30
N LYS A 308 -10.49 8.31 8.02
CA LYS A 308 -9.35 7.59 7.43
C LYS A 308 -9.80 6.25 6.81
N LEU A 309 -10.68 5.50 7.49
CA LEU A 309 -11.22 4.24 6.97
C LEU A 309 -11.96 4.45 5.64
N PHE A 310 -12.91 5.38 5.56
CA PHE A 310 -13.67 5.60 4.33
C PHE A 310 -12.84 6.22 3.20
N ARG A 311 -11.87 7.08 3.52
CA ARG A 311 -10.88 7.54 2.53
C ARG A 311 -10.03 6.37 2.03
N HIS A 312 -9.61 5.45 2.90
CA HIS A 312 -8.88 4.25 2.49
C HIS A 312 -9.72 3.36 1.56
N ILE A 313 -10.97 3.06 1.92
CA ILE A 313 -11.92 2.27 1.10
C ILE A 313 -12.19 2.97 -0.25
N SER A 314 -12.22 4.30 -0.28
CA SER A 314 -12.35 5.07 -1.52
C SER A 314 -11.11 4.98 -2.41
N SER A 315 -9.91 4.96 -1.81
CA SER A 315 -8.62 4.90 -2.50
C SER A 315 -8.21 3.50 -2.98
N THR A 316 -8.75 2.44 -2.36
CA THR A 316 -8.48 1.05 -2.74
C THR A 316 -9.31 0.57 -3.93
N SER A 317 -10.22 1.39 -4.49
CA SER A 317 -10.91 1.05 -5.73
C SER A 317 -9.93 1.13 -6.91
N PRO A 318 -9.72 0.06 -7.70
CA PRO A 318 -8.70 0.03 -8.75
C PRO A 318 -9.10 0.83 -9.99
N ALA A 319 -9.27 2.15 -9.89
CA ALA A 319 -9.74 2.97 -11.01
C ALA A 319 -9.11 4.36 -11.02
N VAL A 320 -7.93 4.44 -11.65
CA VAL A 320 -7.55 5.55 -12.56
C VAL A 320 -6.54 5.06 -13.63
N GLY A 321 -5.73 4.02 -13.38
CA GLY A 321 -4.60 3.67 -14.26
C GLY A 321 -4.89 2.89 -15.55
N LEU A 322 -6.03 2.20 -15.67
CA LEU A 322 -6.22 1.18 -16.73
C LEU A 322 -6.95 1.67 -17.99
N TYR A 323 -7.64 2.81 -17.96
CA TYR A 323 -8.38 3.31 -19.13
C TYR A 323 -7.49 3.99 -20.18
N ALA A 324 -6.25 4.36 -19.84
CA ALA A 324 -5.30 4.92 -20.80
C ALA A 324 -4.50 3.84 -21.57
N SER A 325 -4.55 2.57 -21.13
CA SER A 325 -3.74 1.48 -21.70
C SER A 325 -4.35 0.83 -22.95
N TRP A 326 -5.64 1.05 -23.24
CA TRP A 326 -6.37 0.29 -24.27
C TRP A 326 -6.57 0.99 -25.63
N LYS A 327 -5.94 2.15 -25.85
CA LYS A 327 -5.82 2.70 -27.22
C LYS A 327 -4.59 2.20 -27.98
N TYR A 328 -3.74 1.37 -27.36
CA TYR A 328 -2.42 1.01 -27.90
C TYR A 328 -2.16 -0.48 -28.16
N TYR A 329 -3.11 -1.38 -27.91
CA TYR A 329 -2.91 -2.82 -28.16
C TYR A 329 -4.16 -3.50 -28.75
N SER A 330 -4.28 -3.46 -30.07
CA SER A 330 -4.85 -4.55 -30.87
C SER A 330 -3.94 -4.74 -32.08
N PRO A 331 -3.23 -5.88 -32.20
CA PRO A 331 -2.69 -6.30 -33.47
C PRO A 331 -3.27 -7.66 -33.90
N VAL A 332 -3.40 -7.80 -35.22
CA VAL A 332 -3.51 -9.05 -36.01
C VAL A 332 -4.92 -9.58 -36.33
N LEU A 333 -5.42 -9.18 -37.51
CA LEU A 333 -6.07 -10.09 -38.46
C LEU A 333 -5.62 -9.71 -39.89
N PRO A 334 -5.03 -10.61 -40.71
CA PRO A 334 -4.57 -10.27 -42.07
C PRO A 334 -5.47 -10.82 -43.20
N ARG A 335 -5.54 -10.03 -44.28
CA ARG A 335 -5.84 -10.33 -45.71
C ARG A 335 -7.25 -10.82 -46.11
N LEU A 336 -7.92 -10.07 -47.00
CA LEU A 336 -8.20 -10.46 -48.41
C LEU A 336 -9.16 -9.45 -49.09
N LEU A 337 -8.66 -8.73 -50.10
CA LEU A 337 -9.28 -8.36 -51.40
C LEU A 337 -8.71 -7.02 -51.93
N PRO A 338 -8.27 -6.95 -53.21
CA PRO A 338 -7.94 -5.70 -53.91
C PRO A 338 -9.18 -5.16 -54.63
N ASP A 339 -9.29 -3.85 -54.86
CA ASP A 339 -9.14 -3.29 -56.22
C ASP A 339 -9.26 -1.75 -56.29
N SER A 340 -8.45 -1.23 -57.22
CA SER A 340 -8.61 -0.08 -58.13
C SER A 340 -9.00 1.33 -57.64
N ARG A 341 -8.25 2.30 -58.19
CA ARG A 341 -8.37 3.78 -58.15
C ARG A 341 -7.71 4.36 -56.88
N ASP A 342 -6.45 4.80 -56.89
CA ASP A 342 -5.95 5.90 -57.72
C ASP A 342 -4.44 5.78 -57.99
N LEU A 343 -4.11 5.04 -59.05
CA LEU A 343 -2.97 5.33 -59.91
C LEU A 343 -3.46 6.30 -60.99
N ALA A 344 -3.76 7.55 -60.62
CA ALA A 344 -4.19 8.55 -61.61
C ALA A 344 -3.89 10.00 -61.26
N ASN A 345 -3.46 10.30 -60.03
CA ASN A 345 -3.06 11.66 -59.68
C ASN A 345 -1.58 11.70 -59.28
N GLU A 346 -0.78 11.90 -60.33
CA GLU A 346 0.38 12.81 -60.33
C GLU A 346 1.63 12.28 -59.63
N ILE A 347 2.70 11.80 -60.29
CA ILE A 347 3.26 12.13 -61.62
C ILE A 347 3.00 13.58 -62.07
N ARG A 348 3.23 14.50 -61.12
CA ARG A 348 3.63 15.91 -61.28
C ARG A 348 4.22 16.25 -59.91
N ALA A 349 5.50 16.50 -59.69
CA ALA A 349 6.49 17.06 -60.55
C ALA A 349 7.88 16.57 -60.12
N LEU A 350 8.60 16.04 -61.11
CA LEU A 350 10.04 16.06 -61.17
C LEU A 350 10.56 17.51 -61.11
N ARG A 351 11.50 17.81 -60.21
CA ARG A 351 12.72 18.60 -60.51
C ARG A 351 13.73 18.53 -59.36
N ARG A 352 14.87 17.89 -59.65
CA ARG A 352 16.20 18.05 -59.02
C ARG A 352 16.75 19.49 -59.26
N PRO A 353 18.00 19.89 -58.91
CA PRO A 353 19.10 19.17 -58.21
C PRO A 353 19.90 19.96 -57.14
N ALA A 354 20.73 19.19 -56.42
CA ALA A 354 22.13 19.39 -55.99
C ALA A 354 22.77 20.80 -55.93
N LEU A 355 23.59 21.02 -54.90
CA LEU A 355 24.91 21.68 -55.00
C LEU A 355 25.84 21.24 -53.85
N THR A 356 27.12 21.25 -54.18
CA THR A 356 28.31 20.60 -53.60
C THR A 356 29.13 21.49 -52.65
N PHE A 357 30.01 20.83 -51.86
CA PHE A 357 31.09 21.31 -50.97
C PHE A 357 32.00 22.44 -51.52
N PRO A 358 32.80 23.15 -50.67
CA PRO A 358 34.16 22.69 -50.33
C PRO A 358 34.68 22.96 -48.89
N ASN A 359 35.85 22.38 -48.64
CA ASN A 359 36.70 22.30 -47.45
C ASN A 359 37.48 23.59 -47.05
N GLN A 360 38.06 23.51 -45.82
CA GLN A 360 39.34 24.07 -45.30
C GLN A 360 39.28 25.32 -44.38
N PRO A 361 40.32 25.57 -43.53
CA PRO A 361 40.98 24.68 -42.57
C PRO A 361 41.25 25.36 -41.19
N ILE A 362 41.99 24.63 -40.34
CA ILE A 362 42.51 24.94 -39.00
C ILE A 362 43.36 26.22 -38.97
N ASP A 363 43.34 26.95 -37.84
CA ASP A 363 44.50 27.72 -37.36
C ASP A 363 44.62 27.64 -35.83
N ASP A 364 45.77 27.14 -35.37
CA ASP A 364 46.27 27.17 -34.00
C ASP A 364 47.16 28.41 -33.85
N ALA A 365 46.86 29.27 -32.88
CA ALA A 365 47.79 30.28 -32.39
C ALA A 365 47.63 30.48 -30.88
N SER A 366 48.49 29.77 -30.15
CA SER A 366 49.36 30.27 -29.07
C SER A 366 48.71 31.19 -28.02
N VAL A 367 48.48 30.68 -26.80
CA VAL A 367 49.46 30.65 -25.70
C VAL A 367 49.87 32.04 -25.21
N ALA A 368 49.66 32.24 -23.90
CA ALA A 368 50.17 33.28 -23.01
C ALA A 368 49.24 34.46 -22.69
N LEU A 369 48.51 34.34 -21.58
CA LEU A 369 48.45 35.40 -20.58
C LEU A 369 48.30 34.78 -19.18
N LEU A 370 49.46 34.64 -18.54
CA LEU A 370 49.64 34.22 -17.16
C LEU A 370 49.22 35.32 -16.19
N ALA A 371 48.76 34.84 -15.03
CA ALA A 371 49.02 35.37 -13.69
C ALA A 371 48.37 36.70 -13.25
N GLN A 372 47.48 36.56 -12.26
CA GLN A 372 47.49 37.40 -11.05
C GLN A 372 46.83 36.64 -9.88
N ARG A 373 47.65 36.25 -8.89
CA ARG A 373 47.32 36.18 -7.45
C ARG A 373 47.54 37.59 -6.87
N PRO A 374 46.94 38.03 -5.73
CA PRO A 374 46.84 37.35 -4.41
C PRO A 374 45.42 37.52 -3.78
N SER A 375 45.05 37.15 -2.55
CA SER A 375 45.75 37.05 -1.26
C SER A 375 44.95 36.21 -0.25
N HIS A 376 45.69 35.54 0.64
CA HIS A 376 45.22 34.89 1.87
C HIS A 376 44.54 35.86 2.83
N THR A 377 43.38 35.46 3.38
CA THR A 377 43.04 35.46 4.82
C THR A 377 41.62 34.92 4.98
N GLU A 378 41.47 33.79 5.69
CA GLU A 378 40.26 33.19 6.33
C GLU A 378 40.23 31.65 6.32
N HIS A 379 41.34 30.97 6.00
CA HIS A 379 41.52 29.54 6.28
C HIS A 379 42.21 29.29 7.63
N THR A 380 41.53 29.59 8.74
CA THR A 380 42.01 29.16 10.08
C THR A 380 40.91 28.86 11.10
N GLN A 381 39.68 28.56 10.67
CA GLN A 381 38.63 28.06 11.57
C GLN A 381 37.87 26.81 11.07
N VAL A 382 38.14 26.30 9.87
CA VAL A 382 37.51 25.05 9.37
C VAL A 382 38.42 23.81 9.54
N LEU A 383 39.73 24.00 9.77
CA LEU A 383 40.67 22.89 9.97
C LEU A 383 40.67 22.27 11.37
N GLN A 384 39.84 22.76 12.30
CA GLN A 384 39.65 22.16 13.63
C GLN A 384 38.41 21.27 13.78
N GLN A 385 37.53 21.19 12.76
CA GLN A 385 36.40 20.23 12.74
C GLN A 385 36.70 18.92 11.97
N PHE A 386 37.83 18.83 11.28
CA PHE A 386 38.24 17.63 10.54
C PHE A 386 39.37 16.82 11.20
N LEU A 387 39.84 17.24 12.38
CA LEU A 387 40.87 16.53 13.14
C LEU A 387 40.45 15.14 13.71
N PRO A 388 39.16 14.76 13.84
CA PRO A 388 38.81 13.36 14.12
C PRO A 388 38.63 12.48 12.87
N LEU A 389 38.55 13.06 11.66
CA LEU A 389 38.25 12.31 10.42
C LEU A 389 39.51 11.88 9.65
N TRP A 390 40.64 12.56 9.84
CA TRP A 390 41.92 12.13 9.26
C TRP A 390 42.52 10.90 9.96
N SER A 391 42.10 10.59 11.19
CA SER A 391 42.53 9.39 11.93
C SER A 391 41.74 8.12 11.56
N LEU A 392 40.75 8.21 10.68
CA LEU A 392 39.83 7.11 10.35
C LEU A 392 39.90 6.67 8.87
N MET A 393 40.96 7.04 8.14
CA MET A 393 41.23 6.51 6.82
C MET A 393 42.29 5.41 6.93
N ALA A 394 41.84 4.16 6.73
CA ALA A 394 42.63 2.94 6.67
C ALA A 394 43.48 2.61 7.92
N SER A 395 42.83 2.49 9.08
CA SER A 395 43.32 1.55 10.09
C SER A 395 42.93 0.15 9.60
N HIS A 396 43.91 -0.68 9.24
CA HIS A 396 43.68 -2.11 9.06
C HIS A 396 43.08 -2.62 10.37
N SER A 397 41.85 -3.11 10.34
CA SER A 397 41.26 -3.69 11.55
C SER A 397 41.97 -5.00 11.82
N ASP A 398 42.57 -5.16 12.99
CA ASP A 398 43.23 -6.40 13.44
C ASP A 398 42.28 -7.61 13.56
N THR A 399 40.99 -7.43 13.28
CA THR A 399 39.97 -8.45 13.47
C THR A 399 38.96 -8.43 12.32
N LEU A 400 38.64 -9.63 11.83
CA LEU A 400 37.56 -9.84 10.86
C LEU A 400 36.36 -10.50 11.54
N VAL A 401 35.17 -10.10 11.12
CA VAL A 401 33.92 -10.83 11.43
C VAL A 401 33.46 -11.47 10.14
N VAL A 402 33.67 -12.78 10.01
CA VAL A 402 33.18 -13.58 8.89
C VAL A 402 31.67 -13.73 9.05
N PHE A 403 30.90 -13.34 8.04
CA PHE A 403 29.46 -13.21 8.12
C PHE A 403 28.75 -13.88 6.94
N PHE A 404 27.69 -14.62 7.27
CA PHE A 404 26.82 -15.30 6.34
C PHE A 404 25.36 -15.01 6.68
N GLY A 405 24.51 -14.98 5.66
CA GLY A 405 23.06 -14.96 5.86
C GLY A 405 22.33 -15.65 4.72
N ALA A 406 21.14 -16.15 5.04
CA ALA A 406 20.24 -16.81 4.11
C ALA A 406 18.82 -16.20 4.18
N THR A 407 18.07 -16.33 3.09
CA THR A 407 16.70 -15.83 2.99
C THR A 407 15.70 -16.97 2.94
N ALA A 408 14.41 -16.67 3.17
CA ALA A 408 13.29 -17.60 3.01
C ALA A 408 13.05 -18.03 1.54
N GLY A 409 13.85 -17.50 0.62
CA GLY A 409 13.67 -17.60 -0.82
C GLY A 409 14.89 -18.16 -1.53
N ALA A 410 15.28 -17.49 -2.60
CA ALA A 410 16.49 -17.79 -3.33
C ALA A 410 17.75 -17.50 -2.48
N ASN A 411 18.72 -18.40 -2.53
CA ASN A 411 20.05 -18.22 -1.95
C ASN A 411 21.14 -18.25 -3.04
N GLY A 412 22.40 -18.19 -2.64
CA GLY A 412 23.54 -18.22 -3.57
C GLY A 412 23.55 -17.02 -4.53
N GLY A 413 23.77 -17.29 -5.82
CA GLY A 413 23.85 -16.24 -6.86
C GLY A 413 22.55 -15.48 -7.12
N LYS A 414 21.40 -15.95 -6.62
CA LYS A 414 20.08 -15.31 -6.78
C LYS A 414 19.56 -14.70 -5.48
N LEU A 415 20.40 -14.57 -4.45
CA LEU A 415 19.98 -14.10 -3.14
C LEU A 415 19.33 -12.71 -3.19
N GLY A 416 18.10 -12.61 -2.67
CA GLY A 416 17.31 -11.38 -2.63
C GLY A 416 16.54 -11.04 -3.91
N SER A 417 16.67 -11.83 -4.99
CA SER A 417 15.97 -11.61 -6.26
C SER A 417 14.44 -11.83 -6.20
N ASP A 418 13.93 -12.49 -5.16
CA ASP A 418 12.53 -12.84 -4.99
C ASP A 418 11.82 -12.07 -3.85
N GLU A 419 12.45 -11.02 -3.33
CA GLU A 419 11.95 -10.18 -2.24
C GLU A 419 11.67 -10.93 -0.92
N ARG A 420 12.23 -12.13 -0.74
CA ARG A 420 12.07 -12.93 0.49
C ARG A 420 13.01 -12.44 1.60
N GLU A 421 12.55 -12.59 2.84
CA GLU A 421 13.17 -12.03 4.04
C GLU A 421 14.31 -12.91 4.56
N ILE A 422 15.26 -12.32 5.26
CA ILE A 422 16.35 -13.01 5.96
C ILE A 422 15.78 -13.90 7.05
N ILE A 423 16.25 -15.15 7.11
CA ILE A 423 15.82 -16.15 8.09
C ILE A 423 16.95 -16.72 8.94
N LEU A 424 18.20 -16.49 8.55
CA LEU A 424 19.38 -17.04 9.21
C LEU A 424 20.53 -16.06 9.08
N LEU A 425 21.19 -15.78 10.19
CA LEU A 425 22.46 -15.06 10.25
C LEU A 425 23.48 -15.90 11.03
N VAL A 426 24.67 -16.05 10.48
CA VAL A 426 25.78 -16.80 11.08
C VAL A 426 27.04 -15.96 11.01
N TRP A 427 27.79 -15.89 12.10
CA TRP A 427 29.05 -15.16 12.11
C TRP A 427 30.08 -15.77 13.05
N GLN A 428 31.35 -15.47 12.76
CA GLN A 428 32.48 -15.85 13.60
C GLN A 428 33.59 -14.82 13.51
N ILE A 429 34.23 -14.54 14.64
CA ILE A 429 35.35 -13.60 14.72
C ILE A 429 36.65 -14.31 14.39
N VAL A 430 37.53 -13.65 13.63
CA VAL A 430 38.88 -14.10 13.31
C VAL A 430 39.85 -12.98 13.72
N ASP A 431 40.70 -13.23 14.71
CA ASP A 431 41.80 -12.33 15.06
C ASP A 431 42.93 -12.54 14.05
N LEU A 432 43.26 -11.48 13.30
CA LEU A 432 44.26 -11.53 12.23
C LEU A 432 45.70 -11.64 12.76
N HIS A 433 45.95 -11.14 13.96
CA HIS A 433 47.28 -11.08 14.55
C HIS A 433 47.62 -12.37 15.29
N GLU A 434 46.70 -12.88 16.11
CA GLU A 434 46.90 -14.14 16.84
C GLU A 434 46.51 -15.38 16.02
N LYS A 435 45.89 -15.18 14.84
CA LYS A 435 45.34 -16.25 13.98
C LYS A 435 44.38 -17.18 14.74
N LYS A 436 43.65 -16.62 15.71
CA LYS A 436 42.67 -17.32 16.54
C LYS A 436 41.26 -17.06 16.04
N VAL A 437 40.39 -18.05 16.24
CA VAL A 437 38.98 -17.98 15.87
C VAL A 437 38.13 -17.90 17.14
N GLY A 438 37.14 -17.01 17.10
CA GLY A 438 36.17 -16.81 18.14
C GLY A 438 35.07 -17.87 18.15
N LYS A 439 34.07 -17.67 19.00
CA LYS A 439 32.89 -18.53 19.09
C LYS A 439 31.98 -18.30 17.87
N LEU A 440 31.67 -19.38 17.16
CA LEU A 440 30.66 -19.38 16.10
C LEU A 440 29.27 -19.08 16.68
N GLN A 441 28.58 -18.12 16.07
CA GLN A 441 27.22 -17.74 16.42
C GLN A 441 26.27 -18.04 15.28
N ARG A 442 25.13 -18.66 15.58
CA ARG A 442 24.07 -18.99 14.62
C ARG A 442 22.74 -18.53 15.19
N CYS A 443 22.08 -17.60 14.50
CA CYS A 443 20.81 -17.03 14.93
C CYS A 443 19.77 -17.14 13.82
N LEU A 444 18.60 -17.67 14.19
CA LEU A 444 17.42 -17.65 13.32
C LEU A 444 16.75 -16.29 13.40
N VAL A 445 16.21 -15.85 12.27
CA VAL A 445 15.47 -14.59 12.13
C VAL A 445 14.05 -14.92 11.73
N LYS A 446 13.08 -14.32 12.42
CA LYS A 446 11.66 -14.48 12.12
C LYS A 446 11.24 -13.57 10.95
N PRO A 447 10.82 -14.13 9.80
CA PRO A 447 10.27 -13.33 8.70
C PRO A 447 8.84 -12.88 9.02
N ASP A 448 8.39 -11.77 8.42
CA ASP A 448 7.00 -11.31 8.52
C ASP A 448 6.02 -12.27 7.80
N THR A 449 6.54 -13.00 6.80
CA THR A 449 5.82 -14.02 6.03
C THR A 449 6.50 -15.37 6.23
N LEU A 450 5.81 -16.32 6.86
CA LEU A 450 6.33 -17.67 7.15
C LEU A 450 6.28 -18.61 5.92
N GLU A 451 6.51 -18.08 4.72
CA GLU A 451 6.55 -18.85 3.49
C GLU A 451 8.00 -19.09 3.08
N LEU A 452 8.41 -20.36 3.10
CA LEU A 452 9.69 -20.81 2.59
C LEU A 452 9.52 -21.41 1.19
N THR A 453 10.40 -21.06 0.26
CA THR A 453 10.52 -21.78 -1.03
C THR A 453 10.99 -23.21 -0.78
N ASP A 454 10.62 -24.15 -1.67
CA ASP A 454 11.02 -25.55 -1.50
C ASP A 454 12.55 -25.71 -1.59
N GLN A 455 13.20 -24.95 -2.46
CA GLN A 455 14.66 -24.83 -2.52
C GLN A 455 15.26 -24.41 -1.16
N CYS A 456 14.69 -23.39 -0.51
CA CYS A 456 15.19 -22.95 0.79
C CYS A 456 15.00 -24.04 1.86
N LYS A 457 13.89 -24.77 1.86
CA LYS A 457 13.65 -25.85 2.83
C LYS A 457 14.67 -26.98 2.67
N GLU A 458 14.95 -27.38 1.44
CA GLU A 458 15.94 -28.41 1.11
C GLU A 458 17.36 -27.97 1.51
N GLU A 459 17.74 -26.72 1.24
CA GLU A 459 19.07 -26.19 1.53
C GLU A 459 19.30 -25.92 3.03
N THR A 460 18.31 -25.38 3.74
CA THR A 460 18.46 -24.97 5.15
C THR A 460 18.12 -26.06 6.15
N GLY A 461 17.28 -27.02 5.78
CA GLY A 461 16.69 -27.99 6.70
C GLY A 461 15.77 -27.38 7.77
N LEU A 462 15.39 -26.09 7.65
CA LEU A 462 14.60 -25.39 8.66
C LEU A 462 13.11 -25.70 8.52
N THR A 463 12.46 -25.93 9.66
CA THR A 463 11.01 -26.11 9.73
C THR A 463 10.31 -24.79 10.05
N LEU A 464 9.01 -24.70 9.74
CA LEU A 464 8.21 -23.51 10.09
C LEU A 464 8.13 -23.29 11.61
N GLU A 465 8.20 -24.36 12.41
CA GLU A 465 8.16 -24.26 13.87
C GLU A 465 9.39 -23.56 14.43
N ASP A 466 10.56 -23.79 13.85
CA ASP A 466 11.81 -23.14 14.24
C ASP A 466 11.75 -21.63 14.01
N LEU A 467 11.19 -21.20 12.87
CA LEU A 467 11.06 -19.79 12.52
C LEU A 467 10.00 -19.05 13.34
N VAL A 468 8.95 -19.75 13.79
CA VAL A 468 7.93 -19.14 14.65
C VAL A 468 8.51 -18.72 16.01
N LYS A 469 9.44 -19.52 16.54
CA LYS A 469 10.14 -19.29 17.82
C LYS A 469 11.29 -18.29 17.71
N ALA A 470 11.73 -17.95 16.50
CA ALA A 470 12.84 -17.03 16.28
C ALA A 470 12.50 -15.58 16.64
N GLU A 471 13.55 -14.79 16.87
CA GLU A 471 13.46 -13.35 17.15
C GLU A 471 13.37 -12.54 15.84
N PRO A 472 12.75 -11.34 15.86
CA PRO A 472 12.71 -10.46 14.69
C PRO A 472 14.11 -9.91 14.36
N LEU A 473 14.30 -9.48 13.11
CA LEU A 473 15.61 -9.06 12.58
C LEU A 473 16.27 -7.95 13.41
N ASP A 474 15.52 -6.99 13.93
CA ASP A 474 16.05 -5.91 14.76
C ASP A 474 16.70 -6.42 16.06
N LYS A 475 16.09 -7.43 16.70
CA LYS A 475 16.63 -8.07 17.90
C LYS A 475 17.86 -8.91 17.60
N VAL A 476 17.86 -9.63 16.48
CA VAL A 476 19.04 -10.42 16.07
C VAL A 476 20.22 -9.50 15.70
N LEU A 477 19.99 -8.35 15.06
CA LEU A 477 21.04 -7.36 14.80
C LEU A 477 21.61 -6.75 16.10
N GLN A 478 20.77 -6.52 17.11
CA GLN A 478 21.23 -6.10 18.44
C GLN A 478 22.10 -7.17 19.11
N GLN A 479 21.68 -8.44 19.04
CA GLN A 479 22.46 -9.57 19.55
C GLN A 479 23.81 -9.70 18.84
N PHE A 480 23.83 -9.52 17.51
CA PHE A 480 25.06 -9.49 16.73
C PHE A 480 26.04 -8.43 17.26
N GLN A 481 25.59 -7.17 17.40
CA GLN A 481 26.45 -6.10 17.89
C GLN A 481 26.96 -6.36 19.31
N GLN A 482 26.09 -6.86 20.21
CA GLN A 482 26.46 -7.17 21.60
C GLN A 482 27.47 -8.31 21.68
N SER A 483 27.24 -9.39 20.92
CA SER A 483 28.13 -10.55 20.87
C SER A 483 29.51 -10.17 20.34
N VAL A 484 29.57 -9.47 19.21
CA VAL A 484 30.83 -9.01 18.62
C VAL A 484 31.57 -8.05 19.55
N SER A 485 30.87 -7.09 20.16
CA SER A 485 31.49 -6.14 21.09
C SER A 485 32.02 -6.81 22.35
N SER A 486 31.33 -7.83 22.86
CA SER A 486 31.77 -8.59 24.04
C SER A 486 33.04 -9.37 23.74
N GLU A 487 33.10 -10.05 22.60
CA GLU A 487 34.23 -10.90 22.24
C GLU A 487 35.46 -10.09 21.84
N LEU A 488 35.29 -8.96 21.14
CA LEU A 488 36.38 -8.03 20.85
C LEU A 488 37.03 -7.49 22.14
N LYS A 489 36.22 -7.17 23.16
CA LYS A 489 36.75 -6.75 24.48
C LYS A 489 37.59 -7.85 25.12
N CYS A 490 37.17 -9.12 25.02
CA CYS A 490 37.95 -10.24 25.53
C CYS A 490 39.29 -10.42 24.78
N LEU A 491 39.33 -10.07 23.50
CA LEU A 491 40.55 -10.10 22.67
C LEU A 491 41.41 -8.84 22.81
N GLY A 492 40.97 -7.83 23.57
CA GLY A 492 41.67 -6.55 23.70
C GLY A 492 41.65 -5.69 22.42
N ARG A 493 40.68 -5.93 21.52
CA ARG A 493 40.53 -5.22 20.24
C ARG A 493 39.40 -4.20 20.30
N SER A 494 39.50 -3.13 19.50
CA SER A 494 38.54 -2.02 19.50
C SER A 494 37.78 -1.83 18.18
N SER A 495 38.23 -2.47 17.09
CA SER A 495 37.66 -2.33 15.75
C SER A 495 37.63 -3.66 15.01
N TYR A 496 36.68 -3.82 14.11
CA TYR A 496 36.58 -5.00 13.24
C TYR A 496 36.08 -4.61 11.86
N THR A 497 36.41 -5.43 10.86
CA THR A 497 35.84 -5.33 9.51
C THR A 497 34.99 -6.56 9.21
N LEU A 498 33.82 -6.34 8.62
CA LEU A 498 32.93 -7.42 8.20
C LEU A 498 33.47 -8.06 6.92
N CYS A 499 33.59 -9.39 6.89
CA CYS A 499 34.01 -10.16 5.72
C CYS A 499 32.85 -11.06 5.26
N VAL A 500 32.43 -10.94 4.00
CA VAL A 500 31.34 -11.74 3.43
C VAL A 500 31.81 -12.50 2.20
N ASN A 501 31.32 -13.73 2.02
CA ASN A 501 31.62 -14.51 0.80
C ASN A 501 30.98 -13.87 -0.44
N SER A 502 29.80 -13.27 -0.27
CA SER A 502 29.07 -12.62 -1.34
C SER A 502 28.45 -11.32 -0.82
N PRO A 503 28.61 -10.19 -1.53
CA PRO A 503 28.04 -8.92 -1.14
C PRO A 503 26.52 -8.92 -1.28
N LEU A 504 25.92 -9.93 -1.91
CA LEU A 504 24.48 -10.04 -2.11
C LEU A 504 23.69 -10.02 -0.80
N VAL A 505 24.19 -10.70 0.24
CA VAL A 505 23.51 -10.72 1.56
C VAL A 505 23.33 -9.32 2.12
N ILE A 506 24.35 -8.48 1.97
CA ILE A 506 24.31 -7.09 2.44
C ILE A 506 23.52 -6.23 1.45
N ARG A 507 23.87 -6.26 0.17
CA ARG A 507 23.37 -5.32 -0.86
C ARG A 507 21.95 -5.62 -1.35
N GLN A 508 21.55 -6.89 -1.45
CA GLN A 508 20.27 -7.32 -2.04
C GLN A 508 19.23 -7.80 -1.01
N ALA A 509 19.66 -8.30 0.15
CA ALA A 509 18.73 -8.74 1.19
C ALA A 509 18.68 -7.74 2.36
N LEU A 510 19.79 -7.55 3.09
CA LEU A 510 19.79 -6.84 4.37
C LEU A 510 19.41 -5.36 4.25
N HIS A 511 20.06 -4.61 3.34
CA HIS A 511 19.76 -3.19 3.12
C HIS A 511 18.32 -2.95 2.64
N PRO A 512 17.80 -3.67 1.62
CA PRO A 512 16.40 -3.58 1.23
C PRO A 512 15.41 -3.95 2.34
N GLU A 513 15.63 -5.04 3.06
CA GLU A 513 14.74 -5.47 4.14
C GLU A 513 14.72 -4.47 5.30
N ALA A 514 15.90 -4.01 5.74
CA ALA A 514 16.00 -2.98 6.77
C ALA A 514 15.30 -1.69 6.34
N SER A 515 15.45 -1.27 5.08
CA SER A 515 14.74 -0.10 4.55
C SER A 515 13.23 -0.31 4.50
N LYS A 516 12.74 -1.52 4.19
CA LYS A 516 11.32 -1.85 4.14
C LYS A 516 10.69 -1.89 5.53
N LYS A 517 11.45 -2.36 6.52
CA LYS A 517 11.05 -2.44 7.94
C LYS A 517 11.36 -1.16 8.74
N ASN A 518 11.98 -0.15 8.10
CA ASN A 518 12.46 1.09 8.74
C ASN A 518 13.43 0.84 9.91
N LEU A 519 14.31 -0.14 9.76
CA LEU A 519 15.34 -0.48 10.73
C LEU A 519 16.62 0.31 10.46
N VAL A 520 17.33 0.69 11.52
CA VAL A 520 18.66 1.31 11.44
C VAL A 520 19.69 0.19 11.46
N LEU A 521 20.47 0.07 10.40
CA LEU A 521 21.56 -0.91 10.32
C LEU A 521 22.81 -0.41 11.06
N PRO A 522 23.56 -1.30 11.74
CA PRO A 522 24.90 -1.02 12.26
C PRO A 522 25.87 -0.53 11.17
N GLU A 523 26.81 0.34 11.55
CA GLU A 523 27.80 0.94 10.63
C GLU A 523 28.65 -0.11 9.88
N CYS A 524 28.94 -1.25 10.51
CA CYS A 524 29.69 -2.35 9.90
C CYS A 524 29.05 -2.93 8.63
N PHE A 525 27.74 -2.72 8.41
CA PHE A 525 27.06 -3.16 7.19
C PHE A 525 27.11 -2.12 6.05
N PHE A 526 27.77 -0.98 6.26
CA PHE A 526 28.02 0.04 5.23
C PHE A 526 29.45 0.00 4.70
N SER A 527 30.36 -0.72 5.37
CA SER A 527 31.76 -0.91 4.99
C SER A 527 32.19 -2.34 5.31
N PHE A 528 32.44 -3.16 4.29
CA PHE A 528 32.74 -4.58 4.42
C PHE A 528 33.67 -5.06 3.31
N VAL A 529 34.15 -6.29 3.39
CA VAL A 529 35.08 -6.88 2.43
C VAL A 529 34.44 -8.09 1.73
N ASP A 530 34.60 -8.19 0.41
CA ASP A 530 34.22 -9.36 -0.38
C ASP A 530 35.38 -10.35 -0.43
N ALA A 531 35.21 -11.50 0.23
CA ALA A 531 36.24 -12.54 0.31
C ALA A 531 36.69 -13.03 -1.07
N ARG A 532 35.83 -13.02 -2.10
CA ARG A 532 36.20 -13.45 -3.46
C ARG A 532 37.11 -12.43 -4.15
N LYS A 533 36.87 -11.13 -3.92
CA LYS A 533 37.74 -10.06 -4.44
C LYS A 533 39.11 -10.12 -3.77
N GLU A 534 39.15 -10.37 -2.47
CA GLU A 534 40.41 -10.56 -1.73
C GLU A 534 41.16 -11.81 -2.18
N PHE A 535 40.48 -12.94 -2.29
CA PHE A 535 41.08 -14.17 -2.81
C PHE A 535 41.63 -13.99 -4.23
N HIS A 536 40.93 -13.26 -5.10
CA HIS A 536 41.41 -13.00 -6.45
C HIS A 536 42.69 -12.14 -6.49
N LYS A 537 42.93 -11.30 -5.48
CA LYS A 537 44.20 -10.55 -5.39
C LYS A 537 45.40 -11.47 -5.14
N CYS A 538 45.25 -12.45 -4.26
CA CYS A 538 46.33 -13.42 -3.99
C CYS A 538 46.37 -14.55 -5.04
N CYS A 539 45.25 -14.86 -5.67
CA CYS A 539 45.08 -15.94 -6.65
C CYS A 539 44.42 -15.44 -7.96
N PRO A 540 45.07 -14.58 -8.77
CA PRO A 540 44.44 -13.98 -9.96
C PRO A 540 44.11 -14.98 -11.06
N ASN A 541 44.81 -16.12 -11.10
CA ASN A 541 44.62 -17.17 -12.10
C ASN A 541 43.44 -18.11 -11.79
N ALA A 542 42.74 -17.93 -10.66
CA ALA A 542 41.59 -18.74 -10.27
C ALA A 542 40.32 -18.48 -11.13
N GLY A 543 40.36 -17.49 -12.03
CA GLY A 543 39.25 -17.11 -12.90
C GLY A 543 38.57 -15.81 -12.48
N PRO A 544 37.53 -15.36 -13.21
CA PRO A 544 36.85 -14.10 -12.95
C PRO A 544 36.04 -14.17 -11.64
N VAL A 545 36.12 -13.09 -10.85
CA VAL A 545 35.51 -12.98 -9.50
C VAL A 545 34.02 -13.38 -9.48
N GLN A 546 33.26 -13.04 -10.51
CA GLN A 546 31.81 -13.33 -10.59
C GLN A 546 31.50 -14.83 -10.65
N LYS A 547 32.45 -15.66 -11.11
CA LYS A 547 32.31 -17.12 -11.20
C LYS A 547 32.95 -17.86 -10.03
N LEU A 548 33.63 -17.17 -9.13
CA LEU A 548 34.26 -17.79 -7.97
C LEU A 548 33.19 -18.17 -6.94
N GLU A 549 33.07 -19.46 -6.69
CA GLU A 549 32.29 -20.02 -5.60
C GLU A 549 33.22 -20.47 -4.46
N LEU A 550 32.73 -20.48 -3.22
CA LEU A 550 33.55 -20.84 -2.05
C LEU A 550 34.18 -22.22 -2.18
N ALA A 551 33.45 -23.20 -2.72
CA ALA A 551 33.96 -24.54 -2.97
C ALA A 551 35.14 -24.53 -3.96
N SER A 552 35.01 -23.80 -5.07
CA SER A 552 36.08 -23.67 -6.08
C SER A 552 37.33 -22.97 -5.54
N MET A 553 37.17 -21.99 -4.63
CA MET A 553 38.30 -21.31 -3.99
C MET A 553 39.05 -22.27 -3.05
N LEU A 554 38.34 -23.07 -2.25
CA LEU A 554 38.95 -24.08 -1.39
C LEU A 554 39.69 -25.15 -2.20
N GLU A 555 39.07 -25.66 -3.27
CA GLU A 555 39.67 -26.64 -4.16
C GLU A 555 40.96 -26.11 -4.82
N TYR A 556 40.95 -24.84 -5.26
CA TYR A 556 42.12 -24.19 -5.87
C TYR A 556 43.34 -24.15 -4.94
N VAL A 557 43.12 -23.92 -3.64
CA VAL A 557 44.21 -23.90 -2.64
C VAL A 557 44.43 -25.25 -1.97
N GLY A 558 43.71 -26.31 -2.38
CA GLY A 558 43.87 -27.66 -1.84
C GLY A 558 43.35 -27.84 -0.40
N LEU A 559 42.40 -27.02 0.05
CA LEU A 559 41.77 -27.17 1.35
C LEU A 559 40.61 -28.17 1.31
N PRO A 560 40.47 -29.06 2.31
CA PRO A 560 39.36 -30.02 2.36
C PRO A 560 38.02 -29.30 2.56
N ALA A 561 36.96 -29.86 1.97
CA ALA A 561 35.60 -29.38 2.21
C ALA A 561 35.20 -29.63 3.67
N VAL A 562 34.56 -28.64 4.30
CA VAL A 562 34.08 -28.75 5.67
C VAL A 562 32.89 -29.72 5.73
N SER A 563 33.04 -30.82 6.47
CA SER A 563 32.02 -31.84 6.69
C SER A 563 31.01 -31.42 7.77
N GLU A 564 30.25 -30.36 7.50
CA GLU A 564 29.16 -29.87 8.36
C GLU A 564 27.83 -29.90 7.59
N GLN A 565 26.76 -30.38 8.23
CA GLN A 565 25.44 -30.53 7.61
C GLN A 565 24.59 -29.27 7.74
N MET A 566 24.82 -28.45 8.78
CA MET A 566 24.07 -27.21 8.97
C MET A 566 24.53 -26.11 8.02
N MET A 567 23.61 -25.69 7.14
CA MET A 567 23.80 -24.52 6.31
C MET A 567 24.03 -23.26 7.17
N GLY A 568 24.90 -22.39 6.69
CA GLY A 568 25.47 -21.23 7.36
C GLY A 568 26.71 -21.57 8.20
N VAL A 569 26.70 -22.68 8.95
CA VAL A 569 27.89 -23.10 9.72
C VAL A 569 28.97 -23.59 8.78
N ARG A 570 28.62 -24.45 7.83
CA ARG A 570 29.53 -24.95 6.81
C ARG A 570 30.18 -23.80 6.03
N GLU A 571 29.41 -22.81 5.62
CA GLU A 571 29.86 -21.66 4.84
C GLU A 571 30.79 -20.75 5.64
N VAL A 572 30.43 -20.39 6.89
CA VAL A 572 31.30 -19.58 7.75
C VAL A 572 32.59 -20.33 8.10
N SER A 573 32.52 -21.60 8.48
CA SER A 573 33.71 -22.40 8.77
C SER A 573 34.63 -22.53 7.56
N SER A 574 34.07 -22.75 6.38
CA SER A 574 34.81 -22.79 5.10
C SER A 574 35.50 -21.47 4.80
N MET A 575 34.80 -20.34 4.98
CA MET A 575 35.37 -19.01 4.82
C MET A 575 36.48 -18.71 5.84
N VAL A 576 36.30 -19.11 7.10
CA VAL A 576 37.29 -18.95 8.16
C VAL A 576 38.56 -19.74 7.82
N GLN A 577 38.41 -20.99 7.38
CA GLN A 577 39.53 -21.83 6.94
C GLN A 577 40.28 -21.20 5.76
N LEU A 578 39.55 -20.71 4.75
CA LEU A 578 40.13 -19.98 3.62
C LEU A 578 40.89 -18.73 4.08
N THR A 579 40.26 -17.93 4.96
CA THR A 579 40.84 -16.70 5.51
C THR A 579 42.15 -16.97 6.25
N LEU A 580 42.17 -17.96 7.14
CA LEU A 580 43.39 -18.35 7.86
C LEU A 580 44.49 -18.85 6.93
N HIS A 581 44.12 -19.56 5.85
CA HIS A 581 45.08 -20.08 4.88
C HIS A 581 45.73 -18.96 4.06
N ILE A 582 44.96 -17.99 3.55
CA ILE A 582 45.51 -16.87 2.79
C ILE A 582 46.28 -15.87 3.68
N LEU A 583 46.04 -15.88 4.99
CA LEU A 583 46.85 -15.13 5.99
C LEU A 583 48.18 -15.83 6.34
N ALA A 584 48.37 -17.07 5.92
CA ALA A 584 49.61 -17.81 6.13
C ALA A 584 50.50 -17.77 4.88
N GLU A 585 51.76 -18.16 5.06
CA GLU A 585 52.68 -18.44 3.96
C GLU A 585 52.08 -19.51 3.03
N PRO A 586 52.17 -19.35 1.70
CA PRO A 586 52.99 -18.38 0.96
C PRO A 586 52.28 -17.05 0.61
N TYR A 587 51.02 -16.85 1.01
CA TYR A 587 50.21 -15.73 0.52
C TYR A 587 50.38 -14.44 1.32
N ASN A 588 50.45 -14.53 2.66
CA ASN A 588 50.54 -13.38 3.58
C ASN A 588 49.60 -12.22 3.21
N HIS A 589 48.35 -12.54 2.90
CA HIS A 589 47.40 -11.60 2.32
C HIS A 589 46.95 -10.51 3.31
N GLU A 590 46.90 -9.27 2.86
CA GLU A 590 46.34 -8.14 3.62
C GLU A 590 45.00 -7.67 3.04
N PHE A 591 43.97 -7.69 3.89
CA PHE A 591 42.62 -7.24 3.54
C PHE A 591 42.59 -5.72 3.33
N SER A 592 42.18 -5.30 2.13
CA SER A 592 42.26 -3.90 1.68
C SER A 592 41.18 -3.51 0.65
N CYS A 593 40.43 -4.46 0.09
CA CYS A 593 39.34 -4.25 -0.86
C CYS A 593 38.02 -3.96 -0.13
N VAL A 594 37.88 -2.74 0.38
CA VAL A 594 36.67 -2.34 1.11
C VAL A 594 35.56 -1.96 0.14
N GLU A 595 34.44 -2.68 0.26
CA GLU A 595 33.16 -2.38 -0.35
C GLU A 595 32.37 -1.40 0.53
N THR A 596 31.77 -0.38 -0.10
CA THR A 596 30.95 0.60 0.62
C THR A 596 29.51 0.67 0.13
N VAL A 597 28.60 1.00 1.03
CA VAL A 597 27.20 1.34 0.75
C VAL A 597 26.95 2.76 1.25
N LYS A 598 26.42 3.63 0.40
CA LYS A 598 26.11 5.01 0.83
C LYS A 598 24.91 5.05 1.77
N TYR A 599 25.03 5.84 2.84
CA TYR A 599 23.94 6.06 3.79
C TYR A 599 22.77 6.82 3.14
N LYS A 600 23.09 7.88 2.39
CA LYS A 600 22.13 8.72 1.67
C LYS A 600 22.47 8.76 0.18
N PHE A 601 21.45 8.96 -0.65
CA PHE A 601 21.65 9.22 -2.07
C PHE A 601 22.03 10.69 -2.29
N ASP A 602 23.10 10.90 -3.07
CA ASP A 602 23.59 12.23 -3.41
C ASP A 602 22.89 12.73 -4.68
N SER A 603 21.91 13.62 -4.49
CA SER A 603 21.32 14.36 -5.60
C SER A 603 22.35 15.28 -6.26
N GLY A 604 22.24 15.47 -7.57
CA GLY A 604 23.17 16.34 -8.31
C GLY A 604 22.80 16.49 -9.77
N THR A 605 23.56 17.32 -10.47
CA THR A 605 23.50 17.55 -11.92
C THR A 605 24.43 16.61 -12.67
N CYS A 606 24.07 16.26 -13.90
CA CYS A 606 24.96 15.58 -14.84
C CYS A 606 25.24 16.52 -16.03
N SER A 607 26.52 16.66 -16.39
CA SER A 607 26.91 17.47 -17.55
C SER A 607 26.65 16.70 -18.84
N LYS A 608 26.24 17.40 -19.91
CA LYS A 608 26.11 16.78 -21.24
C LYS A 608 27.46 16.30 -21.80
N THR A 609 28.58 16.87 -21.34
CA THR A 609 29.94 16.47 -21.75
C THR A 609 30.50 15.32 -20.94
N GLU A 610 29.80 14.86 -19.90
CA GLU A 610 30.26 13.79 -19.04
C GLU A 610 30.16 12.44 -19.78
N PRO A 611 31.24 11.63 -19.87
CA PRO A 611 31.15 10.31 -20.46
C PRO A 611 30.32 9.39 -19.56
N VAL A 612 29.23 8.86 -20.11
CA VAL A 612 28.37 7.88 -19.43
C VAL A 612 28.48 6.54 -20.14
N ASP A 613 29.06 5.56 -19.47
CA ASP A 613 29.13 4.18 -19.96
C ASP A 613 27.72 3.56 -20.00
N SER A 614 27.34 3.04 -21.16
CA SER A 614 26.06 2.36 -21.39
C SER A 614 25.89 1.12 -20.52
N GLU A 615 26.98 0.47 -20.08
CA GLU A 615 26.87 -0.68 -19.19
C GLU A 615 26.54 -0.31 -17.73
N THR A 616 26.41 0.98 -17.41
CA THR A 616 26.10 1.47 -16.05
C THR A 616 24.66 1.96 -15.88
N VAL A 617 23.85 1.95 -16.95
CA VAL A 617 22.51 2.57 -16.95
C VAL A 617 21.38 1.53 -17.03
N ILE A 618 20.34 1.75 -16.24
CA ILE A 618 19.05 1.04 -16.37
C ILE A 618 17.90 2.01 -16.63
N ARG A 619 16.81 1.46 -17.15
CA ARG A 619 15.50 2.09 -17.22
C ARG A 619 14.54 1.38 -16.28
N ALA A 620 13.98 2.13 -15.34
CA ALA A 620 12.92 1.69 -14.45
C ALA A 620 11.56 2.19 -14.98
N ARG A 621 10.59 1.30 -15.18
CA ARG A 621 9.22 1.62 -15.61
C ARG A 621 8.21 1.18 -14.56
N GLY A 622 7.03 1.82 -14.59
CA GLY A 622 5.94 1.52 -13.67
C GLY A 622 6.00 2.32 -12.36
N LEU A 623 6.85 3.35 -12.28
CA LEU A 623 6.98 4.18 -11.10
C LEU A 623 5.64 4.86 -10.74
N PRO A 624 5.29 4.93 -9.45
CA PRO A 624 4.23 5.82 -8.97
C PRO A 624 4.46 7.26 -9.45
N TRP A 625 3.40 7.97 -9.84
CA TRP A 625 3.53 9.31 -10.42
C TRP A 625 4.10 10.36 -9.45
N GLN A 626 4.04 10.10 -8.14
CA GLN A 626 4.58 10.97 -7.10
C GLN A 626 6.00 10.60 -6.66
N SER A 627 6.60 9.54 -7.21
CA SER A 627 7.93 9.08 -6.79
C SER A 627 8.99 10.16 -6.98
N SER A 628 9.85 10.32 -5.98
CA SER A 628 11.07 11.13 -6.09
C SER A 628 12.28 10.27 -6.47
N ASP A 629 13.41 10.94 -6.71
CA ASP A 629 14.72 10.33 -6.78
C ASP A 629 15.11 9.59 -5.49
N GLN A 630 14.77 10.10 -4.31
CA GLN A 630 14.98 9.34 -3.06
C GLN A 630 14.12 8.07 -2.99
N ASP A 631 12.90 8.07 -3.53
CA ASP A 631 12.08 6.84 -3.57
C ASP A 631 12.70 5.79 -4.49
N ILE A 632 13.24 6.21 -5.63
CA ILE A 632 13.98 5.34 -6.55
C ILE A 632 15.27 4.83 -5.89
N ALA A 633 16.02 5.71 -5.24
CA ALA A 633 17.23 5.32 -4.51
C ALA A 633 16.92 4.37 -3.36
N ARG A 634 15.78 4.54 -2.67
CA ARG A 634 15.29 3.60 -1.65
C ARG A 634 14.93 2.24 -2.26
N PHE A 635 14.32 2.22 -3.44
CA PHE A 635 14.05 0.97 -4.15
C PHE A 635 15.33 0.24 -4.58
N PHE A 636 16.41 0.96 -4.89
CA PHE A 636 17.74 0.41 -5.17
C PHE A 636 18.70 0.44 -3.96
N LYS A 637 18.18 0.53 -2.72
CA LYS A 637 19.01 0.58 -1.50
C LYS A 637 19.95 -0.62 -1.41
N GLY A 638 21.21 -0.37 -1.03
CA GLY A 638 22.30 -1.36 -1.03
C GLY A 638 23.18 -1.31 -2.29
N LEU A 639 22.70 -0.68 -3.37
CA LEU A 639 23.45 -0.44 -4.60
C LEU A 639 23.94 1.01 -4.67
N SER A 640 25.06 1.21 -5.36
CA SER A 640 25.72 2.52 -5.46
C SER A 640 25.31 3.24 -6.74
N ILE A 641 24.37 4.17 -6.61
CA ILE A 641 23.96 5.10 -7.68
C ILE A 641 24.98 6.25 -7.74
N ALA A 642 25.35 6.68 -8.95
CA ALA A 642 26.23 7.82 -9.16
C ALA A 642 25.58 9.14 -8.65
N LYS A 643 26.38 10.17 -8.31
CA LYS A 643 25.86 11.49 -7.92
C LYS A 643 25.01 12.05 -9.07
N GLY A 644 23.77 12.45 -8.78
CA GLY A 644 22.84 12.89 -9.84
C GLY A 644 22.42 11.79 -10.82
N GLY A 645 22.69 10.52 -10.52
CA GLY A 645 22.44 9.37 -11.38
C GLY A 645 20.97 8.97 -11.52
N VAL A 646 20.00 9.80 -11.10
CA VAL A 646 18.56 9.49 -11.24
C VAL A 646 17.88 10.58 -12.07
N ALA A 647 17.36 10.17 -13.23
CA ALA A 647 16.68 11.05 -14.16
C ALA A 647 15.23 10.60 -14.39
N LEU A 648 14.26 11.36 -13.86
CA LEU A 648 12.84 11.11 -14.06
C LEU A 648 12.43 11.51 -15.48
N CYS A 649 11.74 10.63 -16.19
CA CYS A 649 11.31 10.88 -17.56
C CYS A 649 9.98 11.66 -17.59
N LEU A 650 9.94 12.69 -18.43
CA LEU A 650 8.72 13.46 -18.70
C LEU A 650 8.10 13.07 -20.04
N ASN A 651 6.77 13.16 -20.11
CA ASN A 651 6.00 12.97 -21.33
C ASN A 651 5.99 14.24 -22.20
N ALA A 652 5.34 14.14 -23.36
CA ALA A 652 5.17 15.26 -24.30
C ALA A 652 4.33 16.42 -23.77
N GLN A 653 3.82 16.40 -22.53
CA GLN A 653 3.15 17.53 -21.84
C GLN A 653 3.94 17.98 -20.60
N GLY A 654 5.20 17.55 -20.45
CA GLY A 654 6.04 17.86 -19.30
C GLY A 654 5.58 17.22 -17.98
N ARG A 655 4.70 16.20 -18.03
CA ARG A 655 4.26 15.41 -16.86
C ARG A 655 5.09 14.15 -16.76
N ARG A 656 5.32 13.66 -15.54
CA ARG A 656 5.98 12.37 -15.31
C ARG A 656 5.23 11.25 -16.02
N ASN A 657 5.95 10.45 -16.79
CA ASN A 657 5.38 9.31 -17.51
C ASN A 657 5.40 7.99 -16.70
N GLY A 658 6.02 8.00 -15.51
CA GLY A 658 6.18 6.80 -14.68
C GLY A 658 7.43 5.98 -15.02
N GLU A 659 8.41 6.59 -15.69
CA GLU A 659 9.71 5.99 -15.99
C GLU A 659 10.86 6.84 -15.45
N ALA A 660 12.00 6.20 -15.21
CA ALA A 660 13.25 6.87 -14.87
C ALA A 660 14.43 6.13 -15.48
N LEU A 661 15.50 6.87 -15.78
CA LEU A 661 16.81 6.30 -16.04
C LEU A 661 17.68 6.43 -14.79
N VAL A 662 18.41 5.37 -14.47
CA VAL A 662 19.28 5.32 -13.29
C VAL A 662 20.68 4.89 -13.71
N ARG A 663 21.68 5.70 -13.39
CA ARG A 663 23.11 5.47 -13.62
C ARG A 663 23.78 5.02 -12.33
N PHE A 664 24.34 3.82 -12.35
CA PHE A 664 25.15 3.27 -11.26
C PHE A 664 26.63 3.64 -11.42
N ILE A 665 27.43 3.43 -10.38
CA ILE A 665 28.87 3.73 -10.41
C ILE A 665 29.66 2.80 -11.34
N ASN A 666 29.16 1.59 -11.61
CA ASN A 666 29.78 0.59 -12.47
C ASN A 666 28.74 -0.43 -12.97
N SER A 667 29.16 -1.34 -13.86
CA SER A 667 28.31 -2.37 -14.45
C SER A 667 27.88 -3.45 -13.45
N GLU A 668 28.69 -3.78 -12.45
CA GLU A 668 28.34 -4.72 -11.38
C GLU A 668 27.08 -4.28 -10.63
N HIS A 669 27.00 -3.02 -10.22
CA HIS A 669 25.81 -2.45 -9.57
C HIS A 669 24.59 -2.38 -10.51
N ARG A 670 24.81 -2.12 -11.80
CA ARG A 670 23.76 -2.12 -12.82
C ARG A 670 23.15 -3.51 -12.96
N ASP A 671 23.99 -4.56 -13.03
CA ASP A 671 23.54 -5.94 -13.15
C ASP A 671 22.77 -6.40 -11.90
N LEU A 672 23.26 -6.05 -10.71
CA LEU A 672 22.50 -6.26 -9.47
C LEU A 672 21.15 -5.52 -9.47
N ALA A 673 21.07 -4.34 -10.07
CA ALA A 673 19.81 -3.61 -10.18
C ALA A 673 18.79 -4.33 -11.09
N LEU A 674 19.25 -5.05 -12.12
CA LEU A 674 18.37 -5.83 -13.01
C LEU A 674 17.69 -6.98 -12.28
N GLU A 675 18.32 -7.56 -11.25
CA GLU A 675 17.73 -8.60 -10.40
C GLU A 675 16.53 -8.08 -9.57
N ARG A 676 16.29 -6.76 -9.52
CA ARG A 676 15.07 -6.16 -8.93
C ARG A 676 13.92 -6.04 -9.90
N HIS A 677 14.00 -6.67 -11.07
CA HIS A 677 12.92 -6.70 -12.03
C HIS A 677 11.66 -7.34 -11.41
N LYS A 678 10.52 -6.63 -11.51
CA LYS A 678 9.22 -6.95 -10.90
C LYS A 678 9.15 -6.82 -9.38
N HIS A 679 10.17 -6.27 -8.73
CA HIS A 679 10.08 -5.92 -7.32
C HIS A 679 9.09 -4.77 -7.11
N HIS A 680 8.54 -4.66 -5.90
CA HIS A 680 7.46 -3.71 -5.63
C HIS A 680 7.95 -2.38 -5.06
N MET A 681 7.48 -1.28 -5.66
CA MET A 681 7.52 0.07 -5.08
C MET A 681 6.10 0.49 -4.70
N GLY A 682 5.78 0.32 -3.42
CA GLY A 682 4.43 0.55 -2.91
C GLY A 682 3.43 -0.45 -3.49
N SER A 683 2.49 0.02 -4.32
CA SER A 683 1.45 -0.83 -4.93
C SER A 683 1.73 -1.21 -6.40
N ARG A 684 2.92 -0.91 -6.91
CA ARG A 684 3.31 -1.16 -8.31
C ARG A 684 4.56 -2.02 -8.33
N TYR A 685 4.59 -3.01 -9.20
CA TYR A 685 5.84 -3.66 -9.56
C TYR A 685 6.62 -2.74 -10.51
N ILE A 686 7.94 -2.76 -10.40
CA ILE A 686 8.84 -1.96 -11.23
C ILE A 686 9.51 -2.87 -12.24
N GLU A 687 9.41 -2.50 -13.51
CA GLU A 687 10.14 -3.19 -14.57
C GLU A 687 11.49 -2.52 -14.74
N VAL A 688 12.56 -3.29 -14.56
CA VAL A 688 13.94 -2.83 -14.74
C VAL A 688 14.51 -3.44 -16.02
N TYR A 689 15.08 -2.59 -16.88
CA TYR A 689 15.70 -2.96 -18.16
C TYR A 689 17.05 -2.28 -18.34
N LYS A 690 17.94 -2.84 -19.17
CA LYS A 690 19.16 -2.15 -19.61
C LYS A 690 18.80 -0.91 -20.44
N ALA A 691 19.61 0.15 -20.31
CA ALA A 691 19.51 1.38 -21.10
C ALA A 691 20.91 1.88 -21.44
N THR A 692 21.02 2.86 -22.35
CA THR A 692 22.32 3.39 -22.80
C THR A 692 22.69 4.69 -22.10
N GLY A 693 23.98 5.03 -22.10
CA GLY A 693 24.48 6.31 -21.59
C GLY A 693 23.94 7.50 -22.39
N GLU A 694 23.76 7.33 -23.70
CA GLU A 694 23.15 8.35 -24.57
C GLU A 694 21.69 8.64 -24.21
N GLU A 695 20.89 7.61 -23.91
CA GLU A 695 19.53 7.79 -23.41
C GLU A 695 19.52 8.58 -22.11
N PHE A 696 20.45 8.28 -21.20
CA PHE A 696 20.60 9.00 -19.93
C PHE A 696 20.96 10.46 -20.16
N LEU A 697 21.99 10.74 -20.97
CA LEU A 697 22.44 12.10 -21.26
C LEU A 697 21.40 12.94 -22.01
N LYS A 698 20.56 12.33 -22.85
CA LYS A 698 19.45 13.02 -23.52
C LYS A 698 18.43 13.58 -22.53
N ILE A 699 18.26 12.92 -21.38
CA ILE A 699 17.27 13.29 -20.36
C ILE A 699 17.92 14.10 -19.23
N ALA A 700 19.11 13.72 -18.79
CA ALA A 700 19.81 14.28 -17.63
C ALA A 700 20.84 15.35 -17.99
N GLY A 701 21.37 15.35 -19.21
CA GLY A 701 22.46 16.23 -19.64
C GLY A 701 21.99 17.67 -19.80
N GLY A 702 22.52 18.56 -18.95
CA GLY A 702 22.28 20.00 -19.04
C GLY A 702 23.36 20.78 -19.78
N THR A 703 22.97 21.91 -20.38
CA THR A 703 23.88 22.86 -21.05
C THR A 703 23.61 24.32 -20.68
N SER A 704 22.59 24.62 -19.86
CA SER A 704 22.18 26.00 -19.58
C SER A 704 22.87 26.56 -18.34
N ASN A 705 23.62 27.65 -18.52
CA ASN A 705 24.31 28.38 -17.44
C ASN A 705 23.34 28.86 -16.33
N GLU A 706 22.10 29.24 -16.69
CA GLU A 706 21.07 29.63 -15.72
C GLU A 706 20.67 28.48 -14.79
N VAL A 707 20.56 27.27 -15.34
CA VAL A 707 20.29 26.05 -14.54
C VAL A 707 21.50 25.68 -13.71
N ALA A 708 22.70 25.82 -14.27
CA ALA A 708 23.92 25.60 -13.51
C ALA A 708 24.04 26.58 -12.34
N GLN A 709 23.64 27.85 -12.50
CA GLN A 709 23.61 28.85 -11.44
C GLN A 709 22.52 28.55 -10.41
N PHE A 710 21.31 28.19 -10.84
CA PHE A 710 20.20 27.79 -9.95
C PHE A 710 20.53 26.52 -9.15
N LEU A 711 21.23 25.56 -9.77
CA LEU A 711 21.63 24.29 -9.17
C LEU A 711 23.06 24.31 -8.58
N SER A 712 23.74 25.46 -8.59
CA SER A 712 25.13 25.59 -8.13
C SER A 712 25.29 25.30 -6.63
N LYS A 713 24.20 25.41 -5.88
CA LYS A 713 24.18 25.28 -4.42
C LYS A 713 23.96 23.81 -4.04
N GLU A 714 24.93 23.24 -3.33
CA GLU A 714 24.86 21.85 -2.91
C GLU A 714 23.76 21.60 -1.85
N ASN A 715 23.26 20.35 -1.80
CA ASN A 715 22.32 19.84 -0.78
C ASN A 715 20.92 20.48 -0.72
N GLN A 716 20.45 21.09 -1.81
CA GLN A 716 19.12 21.69 -1.85
C GLN A 716 18.03 20.72 -2.36
N VAL A 717 16.83 20.86 -1.80
CA VAL A 717 15.65 20.08 -2.21
C VAL A 717 14.81 20.91 -3.18
N ILE A 718 14.55 20.36 -4.37
CA ILE A 718 13.86 21.06 -5.44
C ILE A 718 12.38 20.66 -5.45
N ILE A 719 11.49 21.64 -5.51
CA ILE A 719 10.05 21.42 -5.74
C ILE A 719 9.63 22.11 -7.03
N ARG A 720 8.92 21.38 -7.89
CA ARG A 720 8.24 21.93 -9.05
C ARG A 720 6.82 22.35 -8.67
N MET A 721 6.50 23.60 -8.96
CA MET A 721 5.15 24.17 -8.88
C MET A 721 4.54 24.20 -10.28
N ARG A 722 3.27 23.82 -10.39
CA ARG A 722 2.50 23.87 -11.64
C ARG A 722 1.15 24.52 -11.44
N GLY A 723 0.67 25.20 -12.48
CA GLY A 723 -0.64 25.86 -12.48
C GLY A 723 -0.61 27.27 -11.88
N LEU A 724 0.57 27.89 -11.77
CA LEU A 724 0.69 29.27 -11.34
C LEU A 724 -0.13 30.19 -12.26
N PRO A 725 -0.86 31.18 -11.70
CA PRO A 725 -1.42 32.27 -12.47
C PRO A 725 -0.33 32.94 -13.32
N PHE A 726 -0.65 33.34 -14.54
CA PHE A 726 0.30 34.03 -15.41
C PHE A 726 0.72 35.40 -14.87
N THR A 727 -0.01 35.95 -13.91
CA THR A 727 0.31 37.22 -13.22
C THR A 727 1.04 37.01 -11.89
N ALA A 728 1.37 35.77 -11.51
CA ALA A 728 1.94 35.49 -10.20
C ALA A 728 3.35 36.08 -10.05
N THR A 729 3.59 36.79 -8.96
CA THR A 729 4.90 37.37 -8.65
C THR A 729 5.75 36.45 -7.77
N PRO A 730 7.10 36.57 -7.77
CA PRO A 730 7.95 35.83 -6.84
C PRO A 730 7.55 36.01 -5.38
N GLN A 731 7.19 37.23 -4.98
CA GLN A 731 6.76 37.54 -3.61
C GLN A 731 5.45 36.84 -3.24
N GLU A 732 4.48 36.76 -4.15
CA GLU A 732 3.25 36.00 -3.95
C GLU A 732 3.51 34.50 -3.75
N VAL A 733 4.48 33.94 -4.50
CA VAL A 733 4.88 32.54 -4.35
C VAL A 733 5.54 32.28 -3.00
N VAL A 734 6.47 33.14 -2.56
CA VAL A 734 7.08 33.04 -1.23
C VAL A 734 6.01 33.17 -0.14
N SER A 735 5.08 34.12 -0.27
CA SER A 735 3.97 34.28 0.69
C SER A 735 3.04 33.07 0.70
N PHE A 736 2.77 32.45 -0.46
CA PHE A 736 1.97 31.23 -0.55
C PHE A 736 2.65 30.06 0.16
N LEU A 737 3.97 29.90 0.02
CA LEU A 737 4.75 28.89 0.72
C LEU A 737 4.84 29.19 2.23
N GLY A 738 4.83 30.45 2.62
CA GLY A 738 4.69 30.89 4.01
C GLY A 738 5.91 30.56 4.89
N PRO A 739 5.89 30.99 6.16
CA PRO A 739 7.06 30.94 7.04
C PRO A 739 7.47 29.53 7.46
N GLU A 740 6.55 28.55 7.40
CA GLU A 740 6.82 27.14 7.73
C GLU A 740 7.69 26.42 6.66
N SER A 741 7.87 27.03 5.49
CA SER A 741 8.71 26.51 4.42
C SER A 741 9.47 27.66 3.75
N PRO A 742 10.52 28.21 4.40
CA PRO A 742 11.31 29.29 3.85
C PRO A 742 12.04 28.83 2.57
N VAL A 743 11.88 29.61 1.50
CA VAL A 743 12.59 29.41 0.24
C VAL A 743 14.03 29.84 0.42
N THR A 744 14.97 29.06 -0.11
CA THR A 744 16.40 29.39 -0.05
C THR A 744 16.66 30.72 -0.75
N ASP A 745 17.29 31.66 -0.06
CA ASP A 745 17.57 33.01 -0.55
C ASP A 745 16.34 33.80 -1.03
N GLY A 746 15.16 33.48 -0.46
CA GLY A 746 13.92 34.21 -0.73
C GLY A 746 13.47 34.08 -2.19
N THR A 747 13.46 35.19 -2.92
CA THR A 747 13.03 35.20 -4.33
C THR A 747 14.06 34.61 -5.29
N GLU A 748 15.34 34.59 -4.91
CA GLU A 748 16.44 34.06 -5.75
C GLU A 748 16.42 32.52 -5.81
N GLY A 749 15.76 31.86 -4.85
CA GLY A 749 15.51 30.42 -4.88
C GLY A 749 14.32 30.00 -5.74
N LEU A 750 13.71 30.94 -6.49
CA LEU A 750 12.60 30.69 -7.40
C LEU A 750 13.03 30.81 -8.86
N LEU A 751 12.83 29.74 -9.63
CA LEU A 751 13.05 29.73 -11.07
C LEU A 751 11.72 29.61 -11.81
N PHE A 752 11.23 30.73 -12.35
CA PHE A 752 10.03 30.75 -13.19
C PHE A 752 10.35 30.27 -14.60
N VAL A 753 9.58 29.31 -15.08
CA VAL A 753 9.73 28.79 -16.43
C VAL A 753 8.98 29.70 -17.40
N LYS A 754 9.70 30.28 -18.36
CA LYS A 754 9.17 31.19 -19.37
C LYS A 754 9.40 30.64 -20.78
N TYR A 755 8.57 31.06 -21.72
CA TYR A 755 8.80 30.88 -23.15
C TYR A 755 9.94 31.81 -23.63
N PRO A 756 10.51 31.59 -24.83
CA PRO A 756 11.59 32.43 -25.37
C PRO A 756 11.18 33.91 -25.54
N ASP A 757 9.88 34.15 -25.74
CA ASP A 757 9.27 35.49 -25.81
C ASP A 757 9.02 36.14 -24.43
N GLY A 758 9.45 35.49 -23.35
CA GLY A 758 9.31 35.97 -21.98
C GLY A 758 7.95 35.68 -21.33
N ARG A 759 6.99 35.08 -22.04
CA ARG A 759 5.67 34.75 -21.46
C ARG A 759 5.77 33.67 -20.37
N PRO A 760 5.03 33.79 -19.27
CA PRO A 760 5.06 32.79 -18.19
C PRO A 760 4.33 31.51 -18.60
N THR A 761 4.93 30.36 -18.33
CA THR A 761 4.33 29.04 -18.64
C THR A 761 3.35 28.57 -17.56
N GLY A 762 3.42 29.15 -16.37
CA GLY A 762 2.69 28.69 -15.18
C GLY A 762 3.38 27.56 -14.41
N ASP A 763 4.60 27.19 -14.80
CA ASP A 763 5.48 26.29 -14.06
C ASP A 763 6.63 27.10 -13.39
N ALA A 764 7.05 26.70 -12.19
CA ALA A 764 8.23 27.25 -11.52
C ALA A 764 8.93 26.17 -10.69
N PHE A 765 10.20 26.37 -10.38
CA PHE A 765 10.96 25.53 -9.45
C PHE A 765 11.37 26.33 -8.22
N VAL A 766 11.41 25.67 -7.07
CA VAL A 766 11.69 26.28 -5.77
C VAL A 766 12.76 25.46 -5.07
N LEU A 767 13.76 26.16 -4.52
CA LEU A 767 14.83 25.56 -3.72
C LEU A 767 14.52 25.69 -2.22
N PHE A 768 14.74 24.59 -1.51
CA PHE A 768 14.68 24.54 -0.05
C PHE A 768 16.03 24.07 0.51
N SER A 769 16.44 24.67 1.62
CA SER A 769 17.71 24.37 2.27
C SER A 769 17.69 23.05 3.03
N CYS A 770 16.51 22.52 3.36
CA CYS A 770 16.36 21.23 4.02
C CYS A 770 15.08 20.50 3.59
N GLU A 771 15.08 19.20 3.88
CA GLU A 771 13.98 18.27 3.61
C GLU A 771 12.68 18.65 4.32
N GLU A 772 12.79 19.17 5.55
CA GLU A 772 11.63 19.53 6.37
C GLU A 772 10.81 20.66 5.74
N TYR A 773 11.48 21.72 5.27
CA TYR A 773 10.83 22.85 4.60
C TYR A 773 10.18 22.42 3.29
N ALA A 774 10.84 21.58 2.50
CA ALA A 774 10.26 20.99 1.32
C ALA A 774 9.01 20.15 1.67
N GLN A 775 9.04 19.36 2.75
CA GLN A 775 7.90 18.56 3.20
C GLN A 775 6.72 19.45 3.63
N ASN A 776 6.99 20.57 4.32
CA ASN A 776 5.97 21.54 4.69
C ASN A 776 5.36 22.22 3.46
N ALA A 777 6.18 22.60 2.48
CA ALA A 777 5.70 23.12 1.20
C ALA A 777 4.79 22.10 0.49
N LEU A 778 5.16 20.82 0.41
CA LEU A 778 4.33 19.78 -0.21
C LEU A 778 2.95 19.61 0.44
N LYS A 779 2.78 19.95 1.72
CA LYS A 779 1.45 19.96 2.39
C LYS A 779 0.50 21.00 1.77
N LYS A 780 1.03 21.99 1.05
CA LYS A 780 0.26 23.01 0.32
C LYS A 780 -0.15 22.57 -1.09
N HIS A 781 0.13 21.32 -1.48
CA HIS A 781 -0.32 20.75 -2.75
C HIS A 781 -1.86 20.88 -2.89
N LYS A 782 -2.30 21.43 -4.03
CA LYS A 782 -3.70 21.76 -4.39
C LYS A 782 -4.35 22.88 -3.58
N GLN A 783 -3.58 23.66 -2.82
CA GLN A 783 -4.07 24.93 -2.29
C GLN A 783 -4.17 25.99 -3.39
N ILE A 784 -4.93 27.04 -3.13
CA ILE A 784 -5.26 28.08 -4.12
C ILE A 784 -4.27 29.23 -4.01
N LEU A 785 -3.74 29.68 -5.16
CA LEU A 785 -3.02 30.94 -5.33
C LEU A 785 -3.76 31.76 -6.40
N GLY A 786 -4.27 32.93 -6.00
CA GLY A 786 -5.18 33.72 -6.82
C GLY A 786 -6.47 32.95 -7.13
N LYS A 787 -6.68 32.60 -8.41
CA LYS A 787 -7.86 31.84 -8.89
C LYS A 787 -7.56 30.40 -9.29
N ARG A 788 -6.34 29.91 -9.08
CA ARG A 788 -5.89 28.58 -9.52
C ARG A 788 -5.41 27.75 -8.35
N TYR A 789 -5.68 26.45 -8.39
CA TYR A 789 -5.03 25.51 -7.47
C TYR A 789 -3.62 25.20 -7.98
N ILE A 790 -2.67 25.11 -7.06
CA ILE A 790 -1.26 24.88 -7.39
C ILE A 790 -0.88 23.43 -7.11
N GLU A 791 -0.28 22.77 -8.09
CA GLU A 791 0.25 21.42 -7.91
C GLU A 791 1.73 21.48 -7.57
N LEU A 792 2.10 20.89 -6.43
CA LEU A 792 3.49 20.79 -5.95
C LEU A 792 4.00 19.36 -6.08
N PHE A 793 5.19 19.20 -6.65
CA PHE A 793 5.86 17.91 -6.81
C PHE A 793 7.32 18.06 -6.37
N ARG A 794 7.90 17.06 -5.72
CA ARG A 794 9.37 16.97 -5.65
C ARG A 794 9.94 16.99 -7.06
N SER A 795 11.14 17.49 -7.27
CA SER A 795 11.78 17.54 -8.57
C SER A 795 13.24 17.17 -8.46
N THR A 796 13.85 16.80 -9.58
CA THR A 796 15.29 16.57 -9.69
C THR A 796 15.94 17.65 -10.55
N ALA A 797 17.27 17.77 -10.48
CA ALA A 797 18.06 18.60 -11.37
C ALA A 797 17.79 18.29 -12.86
N ALA A 798 17.70 17.00 -13.20
CA ALA A 798 17.36 16.54 -14.54
C ALA A 798 15.94 16.98 -14.97
N GLU A 799 14.97 16.99 -14.06
CA GLU A 799 13.61 17.46 -14.34
C GLU A 799 13.59 18.98 -14.63
N VAL A 800 14.37 19.78 -13.88
CA VAL A 800 14.53 21.22 -14.14
C VAL A 800 15.04 21.45 -15.56
N GLN A 801 16.12 20.75 -15.93
CA GLN A 801 16.73 20.87 -17.26
C GLN A 801 15.77 20.46 -18.39
N GLN A 802 15.06 19.34 -18.23
CA GLN A 802 14.11 18.86 -19.26
C GLN A 802 12.99 19.87 -19.50
N VAL A 803 12.44 20.45 -18.43
CA VAL A 803 11.35 21.43 -18.54
C VAL A 803 11.85 22.70 -19.24
N LEU A 804 13.03 23.20 -18.90
CA LEU A 804 13.57 24.41 -19.54
C LEU A 804 13.94 24.18 -21.00
N ASN A 805 14.64 23.10 -21.32
CA ASN A 805 15.00 22.76 -22.70
C ASN A 805 13.76 22.65 -23.60
N ARG A 806 12.66 22.13 -23.07
CA ARG A 806 11.39 22.00 -23.79
C ARG A 806 10.81 23.36 -24.16
N TYR A 807 10.70 24.28 -23.20
CA TYR A 807 10.10 25.59 -23.45
C TYR A 807 11.02 26.52 -24.24
N MET A 808 12.35 26.33 -24.15
CA MET A 808 13.32 27.06 -24.98
C MET A 808 13.35 26.59 -26.44
N SER A 809 12.88 25.37 -26.74
CA SER A 809 12.88 24.78 -28.09
C SER A 809 11.52 24.81 -28.80
N THR A 810 10.48 25.35 -28.14
CA THR A 810 9.17 25.51 -28.79
C THR A 810 9.13 26.85 -29.54
N PRO A 811 8.89 26.86 -30.87
CA PRO A 811 8.82 28.10 -31.65
C PRO A 811 7.62 28.97 -31.27
#